data_AF-A0A0K6G9I8-F1
#
_entry.id   AF-A0A0K6G9I8-F1
#
_cell.length_a   1.000
_cell.length_b   1.000
_cell.length_c   1.000
_cell.angle_alpha   90.00
_cell.angle_beta   90.00
_cell.angle_gamma   90.00
#
_symmetry.space_group_name_H-M   'P 1'
#
loop_
_entity.id
_entity.type
_entity.pdbx_description
1 polymer ?
#
loop_
_entity_poly.entity_id
_entity_poly.type
_entity_poly.pdbx_seq_one_letter_code
_entity_poly.pdbx_strand_id
1 'polypeptide(L)'
;MKLFATLLPFTAVVMAGFGKRQQQGCTNPEVRVEWRSLTQPQRDSYHAAVKCLQTKPGGVVDGQSLFDRFSKNHVDMFGGIHYVAAFLAWHRYFSFARSRVMKDCGYDGPTPYWDWTKDVDNMAQSEIFDPIKGFGGNGNTSQNNCVQDGPYSPNSNFTLTWPQSQCLQRNFQMQTSSSSWRPASSPSTRHSQAVINDINNNDKFTDFWPALEEGPHDSVHNEINDDMASSFSPVDALFFMHHNNVDRLWALWQGRNDQRLKDYGGNTVQGQSKTDSSRYPLATLDDTIDIGMNGFAPVKVRDLMDTQGPTLCYKVGMLAVVLFLCADIHDLAHSGLSSGHWIGELYAYNGYTGLERVQRFNVRSLPMTGFHRLSPVVSFCFYSAFVNAPRSLIHFLIKSLATAIVAFAAVISATPYEKRATCANPVTYVEWRYLSQAQRNSFHNAVKCLRTKNGANGKAIFDIYPSIHDNVFSSVHYVANFLPWHRLFLYMYLRRLDLAAFTSYWDWAIDSGKLATSDIWDPNTGFGGSGNTRTSAHCVENGHMPTSRSLPAYPNCHCISRRFNNGNLRSSIIGNMQGSFYSSSAVQTLMRDTDYTDFSNDIEEGVHDVIHNVVAGDMAAAFSPNDALFFLHHQQVDRLWAQWQGRNATRLQDYRGNTVQGQGATDGSRYPLVKLTDKLPM
;
A
#
# COMPACT_ATOMS: atom_id res chain seq x y z
N MET A 1 22.94 66.18 -48.44
CA MET A 1 21.97 66.57 -47.41
C MET A 1 21.54 65.31 -46.68
N LYS A 2 22.02 65.05 -45.45
CA LYS A 2 21.27 65.17 -44.17
C LYS A 2 19.92 64.40 -44.24
N LEU A 3 19.62 63.39 -43.42
CA LEU A 3 19.58 63.42 -41.95
C LEU A 3 19.66 62.03 -41.31
N PHE A 4 20.15 62.04 -40.06
CA PHE A 4 20.15 61.00 -39.04
C PHE A 4 18.74 60.53 -38.64
N ALA A 5 18.62 59.24 -38.28
CA ALA A 5 17.67 58.77 -37.25
C ALA A 5 18.32 57.62 -36.46
N THR A 6 18.74 57.94 -35.24
CA THR A 6 19.16 57.03 -34.18
C THR A 6 17.97 56.25 -33.63
N LEU A 7 18.08 54.92 -33.54
CA LEU A 7 17.19 54.07 -32.75
C LEU A 7 18.03 53.24 -31.76
N LEU A 8 17.82 53.52 -30.48
CA LEU A 8 18.31 52.76 -29.32
C LEU A 8 17.64 51.38 -29.28
N PRO A 9 18.36 50.29 -28.95
CA PRO A 9 17.73 49.02 -28.63
C PRO A 9 17.19 49.06 -27.18
N PHE A 10 15.89 48.78 -27.03
CA PHE A 10 15.27 48.49 -25.74
C PHE A 10 15.90 47.21 -25.16
N THR A 11 16.65 47.35 -24.07
CA THR A 11 17.02 46.23 -23.20
C THR A 11 15.78 45.73 -22.46
N ALA A 12 15.28 44.56 -22.83
CA ALA A 12 14.34 43.82 -22.00
C ALA A 12 15.12 43.10 -20.90
N VAL A 13 15.03 43.64 -19.68
CA VAL A 13 15.46 42.95 -18.46
C VAL A 13 14.51 41.79 -18.22
N VAL A 14 14.95 40.56 -18.48
CA VAL A 14 14.24 39.36 -18.04
C VAL A 14 14.47 39.25 -16.53
N MET A 15 13.49 39.73 -15.76
CA MET A 15 13.37 39.41 -14.34
C MET A 15 13.11 37.91 -14.23
N ALA A 16 14.15 37.15 -13.90
CA ALA A 16 14.02 35.75 -13.52
C ALA A 16 13.15 35.67 -12.26
N GLY A 17 11.86 35.40 -12.44
CA GLY A 17 11.00 35.00 -11.35
C GLY A 17 11.55 33.71 -10.75
N PHE A 18 11.92 33.74 -9.47
CA PHE A 18 12.22 32.55 -8.68
C PHE A 18 10.95 31.70 -8.53
N GLY A 19 10.61 30.96 -9.58
CA GLY A 19 9.67 29.87 -9.50
C GLY A 19 10.34 28.75 -8.70
N LYS A 20 9.78 28.43 -7.53
CA LYS A 20 10.12 27.19 -6.81
C LYS A 20 10.00 26.02 -7.81
N ARG A 21 11.11 25.36 -8.13
CA ARG A 21 11.10 24.07 -8.82
C ARG A 21 10.27 23.12 -7.94
N GLN A 22 9.03 22.83 -8.34
CA GLN A 22 8.35 21.65 -7.83
C GLN A 22 9.19 20.45 -8.27
N GLN A 23 9.69 19.66 -7.30
CA GLN A 23 10.24 18.34 -7.59
C GLN A 23 9.12 17.53 -8.25
N GLN A 24 9.23 17.31 -9.57
CA GLN A 24 8.37 16.35 -10.25
C GLN A 24 8.72 14.96 -9.70
N GLY A 25 7.82 14.39 -8.91
CA GLY A 25 7.91 12.99 -8.50
C GLY A 25 7.93 12.06 -9.72
N CYS A 26 8.53 10.88 -9.58
CA CYS A 26 8.69 10.00 -10.71
C CYS A 26 7.35 9.44 -11.23
N THR A 27 7.27 9.19 -12.54
CA THR A 27 6.07 8.65 -13.17
C THR A 27 6.12 7.12 -13.07
N ASN A 28 5.20 6.53 -12.29
CA ASN A 28 5.08 5.09 -12.03
C ASN A 28 6.22 4.47 -11.17
N PRO A 29 6.29 4.81 -9.86
CA PRO A 29 7.27 4.21 -8.96
C PRO A 29 7.07 2.70 -8.81
N GLU A 30 8.17 1.93 -8.90
CA GLU A 30 8.17 0.49 -8.62
C GLU A 30 7.73 0.24 -7.17
N VAL A 31 6.94 -0.80 -6.94
CA VAL A 31 6.49 -1.15 -5.59
C VAL A 31 7.41 -2.22 -5.02
N ARG A 32 8.08 -1.91 -3.90
CA ARG A 32 8.77 -2.94 -3.13
C ARG A 32 7.78 -3.71 -2.27
N VAL A 33 7.90 -5.04 -2.31
CA VAL A 33 6.93 -5.95 -1.67
C VAL A 33 7.61 -6.90 -0.69
N GLU A 34 6.87 -7.43 0.26
CA GLU A 34 7.41 -8.41 1.22
C GLU A 34 7.61 -9.77 0.53
N TRP A 35 8.70 -10.48 0.81
CA TRP A 35 9.06 -11.75 0.15
C TRP A 35 7.91 -12.76 0.07
N ARG A 36 7.14 -12.92 1.14
CA ARG A 36 6.04 -13.91 1.22
C ARG A 36 4.90 -13.58 0.27
N SER A 37 4.81 -12.34 -0.20
CA SER A 37 3.81 -11.92 -1.20
C SER A 37 4.16 -12.33 -2.63
N LEU A 38 5.41 -12.73 -2.90
CA LEU A 38 5.80 -13.23 -4.21
C LEU A 38 5.21 -14.62 -4.46
N THR A 39 4.76 -14.85 -5.70
CA THR A 39 4.41 -16.19 -6.18
C THR A 39 5.67 -17.06 -6.33
N GLN A 40 5.53 -18.39 -6.26
CA GLN A 40 6.70 -19.28 -6.42
C GLN A 40 7.47 -19.04 -7.73
N PRO A 41 6.84 -18.86 -8.92
CA PRO A 41 7.58 -18.54 -10.14
C PRO A 41 8.37 -17.22 -10.06
N GLN A 42 7.88 -16.22 -9.33
CA GLN A 42 8.63 -14.98 -9.10
C GLN A 42 9.82 -15.21 -8.17
N ARG A 43 9.68 -16.07 -7.15
CA ARG A 43 10.79 -16.45 -6.27
C ARG A 43 11.85 -17.23 -7.05
N ASP A 44 11.43 -18.19 -7.88
CA ASP A 44 12.30 -18.97 -8.76
C ASP A 44 13.05 -18.06 -9.75
N SER A 45 12.35 -17.12 -10.37
CA SER A 45 12.93 -16.10 -11.25
C SER A 45 13.94 -15.21 -10.53
N TYR A 46 13.66 -14.81 -9.27
CA TYR A 46 14.60 -14.06 -8.43
C TYR A 46 15.89 -14.87 -8.20
N HIS A 47 15.77 -16.13 -7.77
CA HIS A 47 16.92 -17.00 -7.53
C HIS A 47 17.73 -17.27 -8.79
N ALA A 48 17.06 -17.48 -9.93
CA ALA A 48 17.72 -17.64 -11.23
C ALA A 48 18.50 -16.39 -11.62
N ALA A 49 17.93 -15.20 -11.41
CA ALA A 49 18.62 -13.96 -11.70
C ALA A 49 19.82 -13.72 -10.78
N VAL A 50 19.75 -14.10 -9.50
CA VAL A 50 20.90 -14.05 -8.59
C VAL A 50 22.04 -14.94 -9.09
N LYS A 51 21.75 -16.18 -9.49
CA LYS A 51 22.76 -17.09 -10.06
C LYS A 51 23.34 -16.56 -11.37
N CYS A 52 22.50 -15.95 -12.20
CA CYS A 52 22.96 -15.29 -13.42
C CYS A 52 24.03 -14.22 -13.16
N LEU A 53 23.99 -13.50 -12.02
CA LEU A 53 25.02 -12.51 -11.69
C LEU A 53 26.41 -13.12 -11.49
N GLN A 54 26.52 -14.41 -11.16
CA GLN A 54 27.81 -15.12 -11.11
C GLN A 54 28.43 -15.30 -12.49
N THR A 55 27.63 -15.18 -13.56
CA THR A 55 28.09 -15.30 -14.96
C THR A 55 28.41 -13.96 -15.61
N LYS A 56 28.00 -12.84 -15.01
CA LYS A 56 28.22 -11.50 -15.55
C LYS A 56 29.60 -10.97 -15.14
N PRO A 57 30.30 -10.23 -15.99
CA PRO A 57 31.60 -9.66 -15.64
C PRO A 57 31.46 -8.56 -14.57
N GLY A 58 32.31 -8.59 -13.55
CA GLY A 58 32.34 -7.60 -12.46
C GLY A 58 33.05 -6.27 -12.78
N GLY A 59 33.50 -6.08 -14.03
CA GLY A 59 33.88 -4.78 -14.59
C GLY A 59 35.35 -4.33 -14.43
N VAL A 60 35.93 -4.40 -13.22
CA VAL A 60 37.19 -3.65 -12.90
C VAL A 60 38.41 -4.54 -12.58
N VAL A 61 38.18 -5.78 -12.15
CA VAL A 61 39.25 -6.75 -11.83
C VAL A 61 39.02 -7.99 -12.68
N ASP A 62 40.02 -8.37 -13.47
CA ASP A 62 39.97 -9.56 -14.32
C ASP A 62 39.60 -10.81 -13.50
N GLY A 63 38.55 -11.51 -13.92
CA GLY A 63 38.12 -12.79 -13.35
C GLY A 63 37.02 -12.76 -12.29
N GLN A 64 36.57 -11.60 -11.80
CA GLN A 64 35.47 -11.53 -10.82
C GLN A 64 34.10 -11.42 -11.46
N SER A 65 33.11 -12.12 -10.89
CA SER A 65 31.72 -11.99 -11.30
C SER A 65 31.09 -10.69 -10.79
N LEU A 66 29.99 -10.26 -11.41
CA LEU A 66 29.20 -9.14 -10.92
C LEU A 66 28.60 -9.44 -9.54
N PHE A 67 28.30 -10.71 -9.26
CA PHE A 67 27.90 -11.15 -7.92
C PHE A 67 29.00 -10.85 -6.87
N ASP A 68 30.24 -11.26 -7.13
CA ASP A 68 31.39 -11.04 -6.23
C ASP A 68 31.71 -9.54 -6.05
N ARG A 69 31.47 -8.75 -7.11
CA ARG A 69 31.71 -7.30 -7.09
C ARG A 69 30.92 -6.60 -5.99
N PHE A 70 29.67 -7.00 -5.73
CA PHE A 70 28.89 -6.41 -4.64
C PHE A 70 29.60 -6.64 -3.29
N SER A 71 30.01 -7.88 -3.00
CA SER A 71 30.69 -8.21 -1.75
C SER A 71 32.03 -7.49 -1.61
N LYS A 72 32.81 -7.43 -2.70
CA LYS A 72 34.09 -6.72 -2.70
C LYS A 72 33.93 -5.23 -2.42
N ASN A 73 32.99 -4.56 -3.08
CA ASN A 73 32.78 -3.12 -2.89
C ASN A 73 32.34 -2.80 -1.46
N HIS A 74 31.48 -3.65 -0.88
CA HIS A 74 31.08 -3.52 0.51
C HIS A 74 32.27 -3.65 1.48
N VAL A 75 33.19 -4.59 1.23
CA VAL A 75 34.45 -4.71 2.01
C VAL A 75 35.35 -3.49 1.82
N ASP A 76 35.61 -3.08 0.58
CA ASP A 76 36.54 -1.99 0.27
C ASP A 76 36.07 -0.66 0.87
N MET A 77 34.74 -0.47 0.99
CA MET A 77 34.12 0.76 1.49
C MET A 77 33.70 0.68 2.96
N PHE A 78 33.89 -0.46 3.63
CA PHE A 78 33.30 -0.77 4.94
C PHE A 78 33.44 0.36 5.97
N GLY A 79 34.65 0.92 6.10
CA GLY A 79 34.95 1.99 7.07
C GLY A 79 34.29 3.35 6.76
N GLY A 80 33.87 3.58 5.51
CA GLY A 80 33.20 4.80 5.06
C GLY A 80 31.68 4.68 4.95
N ILE A 81 31.13 3.48 5.21
CA ILE A 81 29.69 3.20 5.05
C ILE A 81 29.04 2.59 6.30
N HIS A 82 29.80 2.20 7.32
CA HIS A 82 29.27 1.73 8.61
C HIS A 82 29.64 2.67 9.74
N TYR A 83 28.75 2.78 10.73
CA TYR A 83 28.88 3.63 11.91
C TYR A 83 29.14 5.11 11.57
N VAL A 84 28.59 5.54 10.43
CA VAL A 84 28.67 6.91 9.88
C VAL A 84 27.35 7.28 9.22
N ALA A 85 27.11 8.58 9.04
CA ALA A 85 25.85 9.09 8.45
C ALA A 85 25.54 8.52 7.05
N ALA A 86 26.58 8.15 6.28
CA ALA A 86 26.42 7.59 4.94
C ALA A 86 25.77 6.21 4.89
N PHE A 87 25.66 5.50 6.03
CA PHE A 87 25.18 4.12 6.10
C PHE A 87 23.86 3.90 5.35
N LEU A 88 22.80 4.63 5.70
CA LEU A 88 21.49 4.43 5.09
C LEU A 88 21.46 4.84 3.61
N ALA A 89 22.10 5.95 3.25
CA ALA A 89 22.14 6.45 1.88
C ALA A 89 22.92 5.51 0.94
N TRP A 90 24.07 5.02 1.39
CA TRP A 90 24.90 4.09 0.63
C TRP A 90 24.19 2.76 0.41
N HIS A 91 23.65 2.14 1.48
CA HIS A 91 22.96 0.85 1.36
C HIS A 91 21.65 0.93 0.55
N ARG A 92 20.94 2.07 0.59
CA ARG A 92 19.80 2.36 -0.29
C ARG A 92 20.21 2.34 -1.76
N TYR A 93 21.28 3.06 -2.10
CA TYR A 93 21.75 3.13 -3.49
C TYR A 93 22.34 1.80 -3.96
N PHE A 94 23.05 1.09 -3.09
CA PHE A 94 23.61 -0.23 -3.34
C PHE A 94 22.53 -1.29 -3.60
N SER A 95 21.47 -1.31 -2.80
CA SER A 95 20.33 -2.21 -3.00
C SER A 95 19.52 -1.86 -4.26
N PHE A 96 19.38 -0.57 -4.56
CA PHE A 96 18.82 -0.12 -5.84
C PHE A 96 19.65 -0.60 -7.03
N ALA A 97 20.98 -0.49 -6.96
CA ALA A 97 21.86 -0.97 -8.03
C ALA A 97 21.71 -2.48 -8.26
N ARG A 98 21.61 -3.26 -7.18
CA ARG A 98 21.31 -4.70 -7.24
C ARG A 98 20.00 -4.96 -7.97
N SER A 99 18.92 -4.28 -7.62
CA SER A 99 17.62 -4.52 -8.26
C SER A 99 17.60 -4.14 -9.74
N ARG A 100 18.42 -3.16 -10.15
CA ARG A 100 18.58 -2.79 -11.57
C ARG A 100 19.32 -3.86 -12.36
N VAL A 101 20.46 -4.35 -11.88
CA VAL A 101 21.24 -5.39 -12.60
C VAL A 101 20.55 -6.75 -12.62
N MET A 102 19.65 -7.03 -11.67
CA MET A 102 18.82 -8.23 -11.72
C MET A 102 17.90 -8.26 -12.94
N LYS A 103 17.47 -7.10 -13.47
CA LYS A 103 16.67 -7.00 -14.70
C LYS A 103 17.46 -7.48 -15.92
N ASP A 104 18.77 -7.23 -15.97
CA ASP A 104 19.68 -7.72 -17.02
C ASP A 104 19.89 -9.24 -16.96
N CYS A 105 19.46 -9.86 -15.87
CA CYS A 105 19.39 -11.30 -15.65
C CYS A 105 17.97 -11.87 -15.78
N GLY A 106 17.03 -11.08 -16.32
CA GLY A 106 15.68 -11.53 -16.64
C GLY A 106 14.67 -11.48 -15.48
N TYR A 107 15.03 -10.89 -14.33
CA TYR A 107 14.06 -10.70 -13.25
C TYR A 107 13.16 -9.48 -13.53
N ASP A 108 11.90 -9.75 -13.82
CA ASP A 108 10.83 -8.78 -14.09
C ASP A 108 9.86 -8.60 -12.90
N GLY A 109 10.09 -9.34 -11.80
CA GLY A 109 9.30 -9.24 -10.58
C GLY A 109 9.55 -7.96 -9.77
N PRO A 110 8.68 -7.65 -8.81
CA PRO A 110 8.85 -6.50 -7.92
C PRO A 110 10.03 -6.71 -6.95
N THR A 111 10.85 -5.69 -6.70
CA THR A 111 11.96 -5.78 -5.74
C THR A 111 11.47 -6.17 -4.33
N PRO A 112 11.83 -7.35 -3.80
CA PRO A 112 11.32 -7.83 -2.52
C PRO A 112 12.16 -7.37 -1.30
N TYR A 113 11.55 -7.39 -0.11
CA TYR A 113 12.23 -7.23 1.18
C TYR A 113 11.81 -8.34 2.16
N TRP A 114 12.65 -8.67 3.13
CA TRP A 114 12.32 -9.59 4.22
C TRP A 114 11.94 -8.81 5.49
N ASP A 115 10.67 -8.90 5.87
CA ASP A 115 10.18 -8.29 7.11
C ASP A 115 10.46 -9.20 8.31
N TRP A 116 11.69 -9.14 8.82
CA TRP A 116 12.12 -9.93 9.98
C TRP A 116 11.31 -9.64 11.26
N THR A 117 10.60 -8.51 11.34
CA THR A 117 9.75 -8.19 12.50
C THR A 117 8.63 -9.23 12.68
N LYS A 118 8.27 -9.94 11.62
CA LYS A 118 7.24 -11.00 11.61
C LYS A 118 7.75 -12.34 12.13
N ASP A 119 9.07 -12.51 12.22
CA ASP A 119 9.72 -13.77 12.56
C ASP A 119 10.38 -13.76 13.94
N VAL A 120 10.24 -12.64 14.67
CA VAL A 120 10.93 -12.39 15.95
C VAL A 120 10.75 -13.50 16.99
N ASP A 121 9.62 -14.19 16.96
CA ASP A 121 9.33 -15.30 17.88
C ASP A 121 10.08 -16.58 17.51
N ASN A 122 10.41 -16.77 16.22
CA ASN A 122 11.12 -17.95 15.73
C ASN A 122 11.85 -17.69 14.39
N MET A 123 12.91 -16.88 14.45
CA MET A 123 13.69 -16.47 13.27
C MET A 123 14.19 -17.66 12.44
N ALA A 124 14.67 -18.72 13.12
CA ALA A 124 15.22 -19.91 12.47
C ALA A 124 14.18 -20.71 11.66
N GLN A 125 12.89 -20.52 11.92
CA GLN A 125 11.78 -21.17 11.21
C GLN A 125 11.08 -20.23 10.22
N SER A 126 11.63 -19.04 9.97
CA SER A 126 11.09 -18.12 8.97
C SER A 126 11.02 -18.78 7.59
N GLU A 127 9.93 -18.53 6.84
CA GLU A 127 9.78 -18.99 5.44
C GLU A 127 10.94 -18.50 4.55
N ILE A 128 11.63 -17.41 4.94
CA ILE A 128 12.82 -16.95 4.21
C ILE A 128 13.93 -17.99 4.18
N PHE A 129 13.97 -18.93 5.12
CA PHE A 129 14.96 -20.02 5.22
C PHE A 129 14.43 -21.35 4.70
N ASP A 130 13.19 -21.41 4.19
CA ASP A 130 12.66 -22.60 3.54
C ASP A 130 13.48 -22.96 2.29
N PRO A 131 13.82 -24.23 2.06
CA PRO A 131 14.67 -24.64 0.93
C PRO A 131 13.99 -24.51 -0.44
N ILE A 132 12.67 -24.43 -0.52
CA ILE A 132 11.94 -24.30 -1.79
C ILE A 132 11.45 -22.86 -1.96
N LYS A 133 10.87 -22.31 -0.89
CA LYS A 133 10.20 -21.01 -0.88
C LYS A 133 11.12 -19.85 -0.54
N GLY A 134 12.36 -20.11 -0.12
CA GLY A 134 13.28 -19.13 0.45
C GLY A 134 14.73 -19.36 0.02
N PHE A 135 15.66 -19.07 0.95
CA PHE A 135 17.09 -18.91 0.71
C PHE A 135 17.91 -20.10 1.22
N GLY A 136 17.27 -21.21 1.63
CA GLY A 136 17.92 -22.33 2.32
C GLY A 136 18.16 -22.04 3.81
N GLY A 137 18.40 -23.09 4.57
CA GLY A 137 18.43 -23.07 6.03
C GLY A 137 19.79 -22.74 6.63
N ASN A 138 19.99 -23.26 7.84
CA ASN A 138 21.24 -23.17 8.57
C ASN A 138 22.33 -24.06 7.93
N GLY A 139 23.59 -23.75 8.19
CA GLY A 139 24.72 -24.57 7.79
C GLY A 139 24.83 -25.87 8.57
N ASN A 140 25.41 -26.89 7.93
CA ASN A 140 25.77 -28.13 8.60
C ASN A 140 27.14 -27.97 9.28
N THR A 141 27.18 -28.02 10.61
CA THR A 141 28.40 -27.89 11.42
C THR A 141 29.44 -28.97 11.15
N SER A 142 29.01 -30.16 10.69
CA SER A 142 29.91 -31.23 10.27
C SER A 142 30.52 -31.00 8.88
N GLN A 143 30.05 -29.99 8.15
CA GLN A 143 30.50 -29.61 6.81
C GLN A 143 30.91 -28.13 6.78
N ASN A 144 31.65 -27.69 7.80
CA ASN A 144 32.15 -26.31 7.91
C ASN A 144 31.05 -25.24 7.77
N ASN A 145 29.89 -25.47 8.39
CA ASN A 145 28.71 -24.62 8.34
C ASN A 145 28.17 -24.36 6.91
N CYS A 146 28.48 -25.22 5.93
CA CYS A 146 27.93 -25.10 4.58
C CYS A 146 26.40 -25.27 4.59
N VAL A 147 25.69 -24.35 3.94
CA VAL A 147 24.25 -24.49 3.63
C VAL A 147 24.07 -25.66 2.65
N GLN A 148 23.26 -26.65 3.03
CA GLN A 148 23.11 -27.91 2.29
C GLN A 148 21.88 -27.94 1.38
N ASP A 149 20.92 -27.03 1.60
CA ASP A 149 19.62 -27.02 0.95
C ASP A 149 19.31 -25.68 0.29
N GLY A 150 18.25 -25.69 -0.51
CA GLY A 150 17.77 -24.52 -1.23
C GLY A 150 18.67 -23.99 -2.35
N PRO A 151 18.35 -22.79 -2.87
CA PRO A 151 18.89 -22.31 -4.13
C PRO A 151 20.39 -21.99 -4.08
N TYR A 152 20.96 -21.79 -2.89
CA TYR A 152 22.35 -21.37 -2.69
C TYR A 152 23.26 -22.46 -2.08
N SER A 153 22.83 -23.72 -2.13
CA SER A 153 23.67 -24.85 -1.74
C SER A 153 24.58 -25.33 -2.88
N PRO A 154 25.65 -26.08 -2.58
CA PRO A 154 26.47 -26.74 -3.59
C PRO A 154 25.68 -27.67 -4.53
N ASN A 155 24.65 -28.35 -3.99
CA ASN A 155 23.76 -29.22 -4.77
C ASN A 155 22.93 -28.46 -5.81
N SER A 156 22.79 -27.15 -5.63
CA SER A 156 22.07 -26.24 -6.53
C SER A 156 23.01 -25.49 -7.48
N ASN A 157 24.24 -25.99 -7.68
CA ASN A 157 25.31 -25.37 -8.49
C ASN A 157 25.62 -23.93 -8.06
N PHE A 158 25.65 -23.67 -6.75
CA PHE A 158 26.04 -22.39 -6.21
C PHE A 158 27.30 -22.55 -5.35
N THR A 159 28.32 -21.76 -5.65
CA THR A 159 29.58 -21.71 -4.92
C THR A 159 30.09 -20.29 -4.96
N LEU A 160 30.59 -19.80 -3.84
CA LEU A 160 31.23 -18.49 -3.75
C LEU A 160 32.61 -18.58 -4.35
N THR A 161 32.99 -17.61 -5.16
CA THR A 161 34.31 -17.52 -5.81
C THR A 161 35.22 -16.47 -5.15
N TRP A 162 34.64 -15.64 -4.28
CA TRP A 162 35.34 -14.60 -3.52
C TRP A 162 34.76 -14.50 -2.09
N PRO A 163 35.58 -14.21 -1.05
CA PRO A 163 37.03 -13.97 -1.08
C PRO A 163 37.86 -15.24 -1.35
N GLN A 164 37.26 -16.41 -1.19
CA GLN A 164 37.84 -17.71 -1.52
C GLN A 164 36.76 -18.62 -2.11
N SER A 165 37.19 -19.68 -2.81
CA SER A 165 36.27 -20.68 -3.35
C SER A 165 35.67 -21.53 -2.22
N GLN A 166 34.41 -21.31 -1.87
CA GLN A 166 33.73 -22.03 -0.79
C GLN A 166 32.20 -22.11 -0.98
N CYS A 167 31.54 -22.99 -0.23
CA CYS A 167 30.08 -22.96 -0.08
C CYS A 167 29.64 -21.69 0.67
N LEU A 168 28.37 -21.30 0.55
CA LEU A 168 27.76 -20.34 1.46
C LEU A 168 27.69 -20.94 2.87
N GLN A 169 28.15 -20.20 3.88
CA GLN A 169 28.18 -20.63 5.28
C GLN A 169 27.21 -19.82 6.14
N ARG A 170 26.46 -20.53 7.00
CA ARG A 170 25.55 -19.94 8.00
C ARG A 170 25.62 -20.74 9.30
N ASN A 171 25.54 -20.06 10.44
CA ASN A 171 25.55 -20.72 11.73
C ASN A 171 24.64 -20.00 12.71
N PHE A 172 23.34 -20.24 12.56
CA PHE A 172 22.28 -19.54 13.26
C PHE A 172 22.53 -19.45 14.77
N GLN A 173 22.72 -18.22 15.24
CA GLN A 173 22.82 -17.86 16.66
C GLN A 173 21.49 -17.30 17.19
N MET A 174 20.37 -17.72 16.59
CA MET A 174 19.01 -17.18 16.83
C MET A 174 18.36 -17.62 18.16
N GLN A 175 19.08 -18.38 18.99
CA GLN A 175 18.55 -18.96 20.24
C GLN A 175 19.41 -18.68 21.48
N THR A 176 20.56 -18.02 21.34
CA THR A 176 21.53 -17.88 22.45
C THR A 176 22.15 -16.48 22.52
N SER A 177 21.83 -15.73 23.59
CA SER A 177 22.51 -14.48 23.94
C SER A 177 23.79 -14.78 24.76
N SER A 178 24.89 -15.13 24.12
CA SER A 178 26.15 -15.38 24.83
C SER A 178 27.23 -14.30 24.62
N SER A 179 26.98 -13.32 23.75
CA SER A 179 27.97 -12.31 23.37
C SER A 179 27.59 -10.92 23.89
N SER A 180 28.43 -10.35 24.75
CA SER A 180 28.32 -8.98 25.26
C SER A 180 28.77 -7.90 24.25
N TRP A 181 29.42 -8.30 23.15
CA TRP A 181 29.96 -7.39 22.12
C TRP A 181 29.22 -7.47 20.77
N ARG A 182 28.45 -8.55 20.54
CA ARG A 182 27.65 -8.83 19.34
C ARG A 182 26.50 -9.79 19.68
N PRO A 183 25.47 -9.36 20.43
CA PRO A 183 24.42 -10.25 20.87
C PRO A 183 23.56 -10.68 19.66
N ALA A 184 23.71 -11.94 19.25
CA ALA A 184 22.64 -12.65 18.56
C ALA A 184 21.56 -12.97 19.62
N SER A 185 20.30 -12.61 19.39
CA SER A 185 19.33 -12.55 20.48
C SER A 185 18.47 -13.80 20.62
N SER A 186 18.12 -14.13 21.87
CA SER A 186 16.83 -14.71 22.27
C SER A 186 16.59 -14.51 23.78
N PRO A 187 15.35 -14.24 24.29
CA PRO A 187 14.12 -13.81 23.63
C PRO A 187 13.64 -12.44 24.19
N SER A 188 13.91 -11.34 23.49
CA SER A 188 13.13 -10.06 23.49
C SER A 188 13.80 -8.95 22.66
N THR A 189 14.36 -9.34 21.50
CA THR A 189 14.08 -8.70 20.21
C THR A 189 14.64 -7.28 19.96
N ARG A 190 15.94 -7.18 19.61
CA ARG A 190 16.53 -5.94 19.07
C ARG A 190 15.95 -5.52 17.71
N HIS A 191 15.08 -6.35 17.16
CA HIS A 191 14.43 -6.18 15.87
C HIS A 191 12.93 -6.54 15.98
N SER A 192 12.30 -6.35 17.15
CA SER A 192 10.82 -6.42 17.25
C SER A 192 10.14 -5.17 16.72
N GLN A 193 8.84 -5.30 16.48
CA GLN A 193 7.99 -4.15 16.21
C GLN A 193 8.06 -3.08 17.31
N ALA A 194 8.22 -3.46 18.59
CA ALA A 194 8.39 -2.50 19.69
C ALA A 194 9.69 -1.69 19.54
N VAL A 195 10.82 -2.35 19.31
CA VAL A 195 12.10 -1.65 19.06
C VAL A 195 12.04 -0.80 17.80
N ILE A 196 11.37 -1.27 16.75
CA ILE A 196 11.15 -0.46 15.55
C ILE A 196 10.31 0.78 15.85
N ASN A 197 9.30 0.68 16.70
CA ASN A 197 8.51 1.84 17.11
C ASN A 197 9.38 2.85 17.88
N ASP A 198 10.24 2.37 18.79
CA ASP A 198 11.14 3.23 19.56
C ASP A 198 12.21 3.90 18.68
N ILE A 199 12.82 3.15 17.77
CA ILE A 199 13.76 3.71 16.78
C ILE A 199 13.06 4.72 15.90
N ASN A 200 11.85 4.37 15.45
CA ASN A 200 11.02 5.28 14.69
C ASN A 200 10.93 6.57 15.48
N ASN A 201 10.50 6.61 16.74
CA ASN A 201 10.33 7.79 17.59
C ASN A 201 11.51 8.80 17.72
N ASN A 202 12.67 8.55 17.12
CA ASN A 202 13.75 9.53 17.01
C ASN A 202 13.42 10.65 16.01
N ASP A 203 13.36 11.90 16.48
CA ASP A 203 12.99 13.04 15.63
C ASP A 203 14.09 13.47 14.66
N LYS A 204 15.35 13.15 14.97
CA LYS A 204 16.52 13.52 14.18
C LYS A 204 17.17 12.32 13.53
N PHE A 205 17.65 12.51 12.31
CA PHE A 205 18.42 11.52 11.57
C PHE A 205 19.62 11.02 12.37
N THR A 206 20.34 11.91 13.08
CA THR A 206 21.54 11.58 13.89
C THR A 206 21.28 10.64 15.06
N ASP A 207 20.02 10.48 15.47
CA ASP A 207 19.58 9.57 16.51
C ASP A 207 18.89 8.33 15.90
N PHE A 208 18.18 8.51 14.78
CA PHE A 208 17.52 7.43 14.03
C PHE A 208 18.49 6.43 13.37
N TRP A 209 19.42 6.91 12.54
CA TRP A 209 20.31 6.01 11.79
C TRP A 209 21.14 5.07 12.68
N PRO A 210 21.78 5.54 13.78
CA PRO A 210 22.62 4.66 14.60
C PRO A 210 21.77 3.66 15.37
N ALA A 211 20.57 4.04 15.80
CA ALA A 211 19.66 3.14 16.50
C ALA A 211 19.16 2.01 15.58
N LEU A 212 18.97 2.31 14.28
CA LEU A 212 18.64 1.32 13.27
C LEU A 212 19.82 0.41 12.90
N GLU A 213 21.02 0.99 12.69
CA GLU A 213 22.24 0.27 12.32
C GLU A 213 22.73 -0.65 13.45
N GLU A 214 23.03 -0.07 14.62
CA GLU A 214 23.61 -0.79 15.77
C GLU A 214 22.59 -1.72 16.44
N GLY A 215 21.30 -1.51 16.18
CA GLY A 215 20.18 -2.26 16.73
C GLY A 215 19.72 -3.38 15.80
N PRO A 216 18.57 -3.23 15.12
CA PRO A 216 17.98 -4.30 14.34
C PRO A 216 18.82 -4.80 13.16
N HIS A 217 19.54 -3.91 12.47
CA HIS A 217 20.42 -4.29 11.37
C HIS A 217 21.52 -5.26 11.85
N ASP A 218 22.34 -4.82 12.81
CA ASP A 218 23.41 -5.65 13.37
C ASP A 218 22.87 -6.95 13.98
N SER A 219 21.68 -6.91 14.60
CA SER A 219 21.04 -8.11 15.17
C SER A 219 20.84 -9.21 14.13
N VAL A 220 20.26 -8.89 12.97
CA VAL A 220 19.92 -9.90 11.96
C VAL A 220 21.19 -10.47 11.31
N HIS A 221 22.20 -9.64 11.05
CA HIS A 221 23.50 -10.11 10.58
C HIS A 221 24.15 -11.10 11.57
N ASN A 222 24.18 -10.75 12.85
CA ASN A 222 24.79 -11.58 13.90
C ASN A 222 24.00 -12.87 14.17
N GLU A 223 22.67 -12.84 14.01
CA GLU A 223 21.81 -14.00 14.21
C GLU A 223 21.96 -15.06 13.12
N ILE A 224 22.16 -14.67 11.87
CA ILE A 224 22.47 -15.61 10.79
C ILE A 224 23.93 -16.09 10.89
N ASN A 225 24.82 -15.20 11.32
CA ASN A 225 26.24 -15.44 11.59
C ASN A 225 27.05 -15.85 10.34
N ASP A 226 28.32 -16.23 10.54
CA ASP A 226 29.30 -16.61 9.51
C ASP A 226 29.36 -15.60 8.36
N ASP A 227 29.02 -16.00 7.12
CA ASP A 227 29.12 -15.12 5.96
C ASP A 227 28.25 -13.86 6.13
N MET A 228 27.04 -13.99 6.70
CA MET A 228 26.16 -12.85 6.96
C MET A 228 26.67 -11.92 8.06
N ALA A 229 27.49 -12.36 9.01
CA ALA A 229 28.07 -11.48 10.05
C ALA A 229 29.42 -10.85 9.65
N SER A 230 29.92 -11.16 8.45
CA SER A 230 31.19 -10.68 7.93
C SER A 230 31.06 -9.35 7.19
N SER A 231 32.20 -8.68 6.94
CA SER A 231 32.23 -7.50 6.05
C SER A 231 31.97 -7.84 4.58
N PHE A 232 31.99 -9.12 4.19
CA PHE A 232 31.66 -9.58 2.85
C PHE A 232 30.25 -10.19 2.78
N SER A 233 29.37 -9.89 3.75
CA SER A 233 27.99 -10.39 3.82
C SER A 233 27.14 -10.32 2.55
N PRO A 234 27.36 -9.42 1.55
CA PRO A 234 26.66 -9.54 0.27
C PRO A 234 26.93 -10.83 -0.52
N VAL A 235 27.89 -11.68 -0.10
CA VAL A 235 28.05 -13.04 -0.66
C VAL A 235 26.83 -13.93 -0.35
N ASP A 236 26.07 -13.61 0.70
CA ASP A 236 24.76 -14.19 0.92
C ASP A 236 23.70 -13.34 0.22
N ALA A 237 22.95 -13.94 -0.69
CA ALA A 237 21.88 -13.24 -1.41
C ALA A 237 20.78 -12.68 -0.46
N LEU A 238 20.68 -13.21 0.76
CA LEU A 238 19.77 -12.74 1.80
C LEU A 238 20.12 -11.32 2.29
N PHE A 239 21.37 -10.87 2.14
CA PHE A 239 21.81 -9.49 2.42
C PHE A 239 20.86 -8.46 1.81
N PHE A 240 20.52 -8.61 0.53
CA PHE A 240 19.68 -7.62 -0.16
C PHE A 240 18.23 -7.64 0.32
N MET A 241 17.71 -8.78 0.79
CA MET A 241 16.39 -8.83 1.41
C MET A 241 16.37 -8.08 2.74
N HIS A 242 17.44 -8.26 3.53
CA HIS A 242 17.64 -7.59 4.81
C HIS A 242 17.78 -6.07 4.60
N HIS A 243 18.68 -5.61 3.73
CA HIS A 243 18.90 -4.19 3.47
C HIS A 243 17.73 -3.51 2.76
N ASN A 244 16.96 -4.24 1.93
CA ASN A 244 15.70 -3.70 1.40
C ASN A 244 14.67 -3.42 2.52
N ASN A 245 14.71 -4.17 3.63
CA ASN A 245 13.86 -3.88 4.80
C ASN A 245 14.43 -2.72 5.64
N VAL A 246 15.75 -2.64 5.84
CA VAL A 246 16.41 -1.49 6.50
C VAL A 246 16.07 -0.19 5.76
N ASP A 247 16.19 -0.21 4.43
CA ASP A 247 15.81 0.92 3.58
C ASP A 247 14.30 1.23 3.65
N ARG A 248 13.46 0.19 3.70
CA ARG A 248 12.02 0.37 3.93
C ARG A 248 11.75 1.09 5.25
N LEU A 249 12.41 0.72 6.34
CA LEU A 249 12.24 1.36 7.64
C LEU A 249 12.66 2.83 7.60
N TRP A 250 13.77 3.16 6.92
CA TRP A 250 14.16 4.55 6.71
C TRP A 250 13.14 5.32 5.88
N ALA A 251 12.65 4.76 4.77
CA ALA A 251 11.62 5.39 3.95
C ALA A 251 10.30 5.61 4.72
N LEU A 252 9.94 4.70 5.63
CA LEU A 252 8.80 4.84 6.53
C LEU A 252 9.02 5.94 7.58
N TRP A 253 10.19 6.00 8.20
CA TRP A 253 10.56 7.08 9.14
C TRP A 253 10.52 8.45 8.47
N GLN A 254 11.02 8.55 7.24
CA GLN A 254 10.96 9.78 6.45
C GLN A 254 9.51 10.20 6.19
N GLY A 255 8.58 9.26 6.01
CA GLY A 255 7.14 9.52 5.98
C GLY A 255 6.67 10.44 4.84
N ARG A 256 7.54 10.73 3.85
CA ARG A 256 7.44 11.87 2.92
C ARG A 256 7.26 13.23 3.60
N ASN A 257 7.73 13.37 4.83
CA ASN A 257 7.77 14.63 5.56
C ASN A 257 8.92 15.50 5.01
N ASP A 258 8.61 16.73 4.58
CA ASP A 258 9.57 17.66 3.99
C ASP A 258 10.78 17.98 4.87
N GLN A 259 10.63 17.93 6.20
CA GLN A 259 11.74 18.12 7.13
C GLN A 259 12.62 16.87 7.17
N ARG A 260 12.04 15.67 7.32
CA ARG A 260 12.81 14.41 7.37
C ARG A 260 13.45 14.02 6.04
N LEU A 261 12.87 14.43 4.91
CA LEU A 261 13.50 14.30 3.60
C LEU A 261 14.73 15.21 3.43
N LYS A 262 14.91 16.18 4.32
CA LYS A 262 16.08 17.08 4.36
C LYS A 262 16.93 16.89 5.62
N ASP A 263 16.51 16.00 6.52
CA ASP A 263 17.20 15.71 7.75
C ASP A 263 18.25 14.64 7.49
N TYR A 264 19.48 15.10 7.32
CA TYR A 264 20.66 14.27 7.10
C TYR A 264 21.88 14.99 7.66
N GLY A 265 22.68 14.26 8.43
CA GLY A 265 23.88 14.78 9.06
C GLY A 265 24.50 13.77 10.01
N GLY A 266 25.59 14.16 10.67
CA GLY A 266 26.34 13.31 11.58
C GLY A 266 27.78 13.16 11.16
N ASN A 267 28.46 12.17 11.72
CA ASN A 267 29.87 11.91 11.47
C ASN A 267 30.10 11.32 10.06
N THR A 268 31.20 11.73 9.43
CA THR A 268 31.67 11.16 8.15
C THR A 268 32.76 10.11 8.35
N VAL A 269 33.35 10.06 9.55
CA VAL A 269 34.41 9.11 9.92
C VAL A 269 33.97 8.34 11.17
N GLN A 270 34.28 7.05 11.22
CA GLN A 270 34.00 6.23 12.40
C GLN A 270 34.69 6.80 13.66
N GLY A 271 33.96 6.79 14.77
CA GLY A 271 34.44 7.32 16.06
C GLY A 271 34.48 8.84 16.18
N GLN A 272 34.14 9.60 15.13
CA GLN A 272 33.92 11.04 15.24
C GLN A 272 32.59 11.34 15.94
N SER A 273 32.55 12.39 16.77
CA SER A 273 31.30 12.90 17.33
C SER A 273 30.36 13.41 16.24
N LYS A 274 29.07 13.09 16.35
CA LYS A 274 28.02 13.44 15.37
C LYS A 274 27.74 14.94 15.27
N THR A 275 28.25 15.74 16.22
CA THR A 275 28.04 17.20 16.28
C THR A 275 29.34 17.99 16.23
N ASP A 276 30.49 17.33 16.28
CA ASP A 276 31.81 17.99 16.27
C ASP A 276 32.41 17.98 14.86
N SER A 277 32.52 19.17 14.28
CA SER A 277 33.12 19.38 12.96
C SER A 277 34.57 19.87 13.02
N SER A 278 35.23 19.83 14.19
CA SER A 278 36.57 20.40 14.38
C SER A 278 37.67 19.64 13.64
N ARG A 279 37.54 18.30 13.56
CA ARG A 279 38.55 17.42 12.95
C ARG A 279 38.20 16.99 11.53
N TYR A 280 36.93 16.67 11.29
CA TYR A 280 36.40 16.27 9.98
C TYR A 280 35.07 16.99 9.76
N PRO A 281 34.70 17.33 8.50
CA PRO A 281 33.40 17.92 8.22
C PRO A 281 32.27 16.97 8.65
N LEU A 282 31.12 17.53 9.04
CA LEU A 282 29.91 16.74 9.27
C LEU A 282 29.24 16.45 7.92
N ALA A 283 28.51 15.35 7.87
CA ALA A 283 27.83 14.90 6.67
C ALA A 283 26.74 15.90 6.24
N THR A 284 26.56 16.05 4.93
CA THR A 284 25.59 16.98 4.34
C THR A 284 24.82 16.34 3.18
N LEU A 285 23.69 16.95 2.83
CA LEU A 285 22.92 16.58 1.64
C LEU A 285 23.67 16.76 0.31
N ASP A 286 24.80 17.48 0.31
CA ASP A 286 25.68 17.69 -0.85
C ASP A 286 26.84 16.68 -0.92
N ASP A 287 26.94 15.77 0.05
CA ASP A 287 27.91 14.69 -0.01
C ASP A 287 27.59 13.75 -1.19
N THR A 288 28.64 13.18 -1.76
CA THR A 288 28.52 12.24 -2.89
C THR A 288 28.59 10.81 -2.36
N ILE A 289 27.59 10.00 -2.72
CA ILE A 289 27.56 8.56 -2.53
C ILE A 289 28.04 7.90 -3.82
N ASP A 290 29.14 7.15 -3.71
CA ASP A 290 29.65 6.28 -4.76
C ASP A 290 29.62 4.84 -4.24
N ILE A 291 29.08 3.92 -5.04
CA ILE A 291 29.03 2.48 -4.73
C ILE A 291 30.08 1.67 -5.49
N GLY A 292 30.92 2.33 -6.29
CA GLY A 292 32.03 1.72 -7.02
C GLY A 292 31.61 0.70 -8.09
N MET A 293 30.42 0.86 -8.66
CA MET A 293 29.85 -0.09 -9.63
C MET A 293 29.71 0.53 -11.03
N ASN A 294 30.22 -0.19 -12.04
CA ASN A 294 30.05 0.22 -13.44
C ASN A 294 28.56 0.32 -13.79
N GLY A 295 28.18 1.41 -14.47
CA GLY A 295 26.80 1.71 -14.83
C GLY A 295 26.02 2.50 -13.76
N PHE A 296 26.62 2.75 -12.59
CA PHE A 296 26.02 3.53 -11.51
C PHE A 296 26.91 4.72 -11.17
N ALA A 297 26.53 5.90 -11.65
CA ALA A 297 27.28 7.13 -11.41
C ALA A 297 27.19 7.55 -9.92
N PRO A 298 28.23 8.22 -9.38
CA PRO A 298 28.13 8.82 -8.05
C PRO A 298 26.97 9.83 -7.99
N VAL A 299 26.17 9.76 -6.92
CA VAL A 299 24.96 10.57 -6.73
C VAL A 299 25.05 11.41 -5.46
N LYS A 300 24.31 12.52 -5.38
CA LYS A 300 24.24 13.31 -4.15
C LYS A 300 23.28 12.67 -3.14
N VAL A 301 23.56 12.81 -1.85
CA VAL A 301 22.67 12.32 -0.80
C VAL A 301 21.25 12.88 -0.96
N ARG A 302 21.09 14.17 -1.28
CA ARG A 302 19.77 14.78 -1.56
C ARG A 302 18.93 14.05 -2.61
N ASP A 303 19.58 13.40 -3.57
CA ASP A 303 18.91 12.68 -4.65
C ASP A 303 18.49 11.26 -4.22
N LEU A 304 18.98 10.80 -3.07
CA LEU A 304 18.65 9.52 -2.44
C LEU A 304 17.66 9.66 -1.29
N MET A 305 17.38 10.88 -0.82
CA MET A 305 16.48 11.10 0.32
C MET A 305 15.02 10.76 -0.01
N ASP A 306 14.52 11.12 -1.18
CA ASP A 306 13.16 10.74 -1.63
C ASP A 306 13.21 9.51 -2.54
N THR A 307 12.71 8.38 -2.04
CA THR A 307 12.61 7.12 -2.79
C THR A 307 11.71 7.24 -4.03
N GLN A 308 10.73 8.14 -4.00
CA GLN A 308 9.83 8.45 -5.12
C GLN A 308 10.34 9.61 -5.98
N GLY A 309 11.51 10.14 -5.66
CA GLY A 309 12.24 11.09 -6.48
C GLY A 309 12.72 10.47 -7.80
N PRO A 310 13.22 11.30 -8.72
CA PRO A 310 13.59 10.87 -10.07
C PRO A 310 14.73 9.85 -10.12
N THR A 311 15.61 9.84 -9.12
CA THR A 311 16.81 8.97 -9.08
C THR A 311 16.47 7.52 -8.79
N LEU A 312 15.59 7.29 -7.81
CA LEU A 312 15.30 5.95 -7.28
C LEU A 312 13.99 5.38 -7.81
N CYS A 313 12.96 6.23 -7.91
CA CYS A 313 11.64 5.91 -8.45
C CYS A 313 11.05 4.57 -7.96
N TYR A 314 11.00 4.38 -6.65
CA TYR A 314 10.25 3.29 -6.02
C TYR A 314 9.48 3.78 -4.80
N LYS A 315 8.45 3.02 -4.40
CA LYS A 315 7.73 3.21 -3.16
C LYS A 315 7.73 1.91 -2.37
N VAL A 316 7.74 2.05 -1.06
CA VAL A 316 7.54 0.94 -0.12
C VAL A 316 6.06 0.86 0.25
N GLY A 317 5.51 -0.34 0.40
CA GLY A 317 4.13 -0.49 0.88
C GLY A 317 3.98 0.16 2.27
N MET A 318 3.23 1.25 2.35
CA MET A 318 3.03 2.01 3.59
C MET A 318 1.81 1.48 4.38
N LEU A 319 1.97 1.31 5.68
CA LEU A 319 0.89 1.34 6.66
C LEU A 319 0.85 2.77 7.23
N ALA A 320 -0.25 3.51 7.05
CA ALA A 320 -0.47 4.76 7.77
C ALA A 320 -1.24 4.48 9.08
N VAL A 321 -0.88 5.15 10.18
CA VAL A 321 -1.65 5.18 11.44
C VAL A 321 -2.11 6.62 11.67
N VAL A 322 -3.40 6.86 11.82
CA VAL A 322 -3.97 8.15 12.24
C VAL A 322 -4.86 7.89 13.45
N LEU A 323 -4.63 8.62 14.53
CA LEU A 323 -5.47 8.66 15.73
C LEU A 323 -6.23 10.00 15.73
N PHE A 324 -7.55 9.94 15.70
CA PHE A 324 -8.41 11.11 15.94
C PHE A 324 -8.97 11.05 17.37
N LEU A 325 -8.82 12.16 18.09
CA LEU A 325 -9.67 12.49 19.24
C LEU A 325 -10.92 13.22 18.71
N CYS A 326 -12.08 12.73 19.11
CA CYS A 326 -13.38 13.24 18.71
C CYS A 326 -13.61 14.64 19.31
N ALA A 327 -13.82 15.66 18.49
CA ALA A 327 -14.43 16.92 18.89
C ALA A 327 -15.43 17.38 17.82
N ASP A 328 -16.65 17.71 18.28
CA ASP A 328 -17.87 17.88 17.49
C ASP A 328 -17.88 19.10 16.56
N ILE A 329 -18.42 18.91 15.33
CA ILE A 329 -18.74 19.98 14.36
C ILE A 329 -20.25 20.32 14.34
N HIS A 330 -21.08 19.75 15.23
CA HIS A 330 -22.54 19.78 15.04
C HIS A 330 -23.38 20.65 15.99
N ASP A 331 -22.79 21.59 16.74
CA ASP A 331 -23.52 22.47 17.67
C ASP A 331 -23.60 23.96 17.27
N LEU A 332 -23.25 24.33 16.03
CA LEU A 332 -23.21 25.73 15.57
C LEU A 332 -24.47 26.23 14.83
N ALA A 333 -25.61 25.53 14.94
CA ALA A 333 -26.84 25.93 14.26
C ALA A 333 -27.92 26.56 15.17
N HIS A 334 -27.79 26.55 16.51
CA HIS A 334 -28.92 26.94 17.39
C HIS A 334 -28.63 27.86 18.59
N SER A 335 -27.49 28.55 18.66
CA SER A 335 -27.35 29.67 19.62
C SER A 335 -26.77 30.91 18.95
N GLY A 336 -27.58 31.95 18.88
CA GLY A 336 -27.16 33.26 18.39
C GLY A 336 -26.11 33.86 19.33
N LEU A 337 -24.86 33.89 18.90
CA LEU A 337 -23.80 34.71 19.50
C LEU A 337 -22.94 35.36 18.41
N SER A 338 -22.68 36.65 18.61
CA SER A 338 -21.96 37.56 17.73
C SER A 338 -20.47 37.24 17.57
N SER A 339 -19.96 37.50 16.35
CA SER A 339 -18.56 37.67 15.92
C SER A 339 -17.45 37.48 16.97
N GLY A 340 -16.57 36.48 16.72
CA GLY A 340 -15.18 36.52 17.20
C GLY A 340 -14.63 35.34 18.01
N HIS A 341 -15.13 34.11 17.88
CA HIS A 341 -14.62 32.96 18.67
C HIS A 341 -13.95 31.85 17.83
N TRP A 342 -12.86 31.32 18.39
CA TRP A 342 -11.96 30.29 17.83
C TRP A 342 -12.55 28.88 18.00
N ILE A 343 -12.47 28.02 16.97
CA ILE A 343 -13.22 26.73 16.91
C ILE A 343 -12.37 25.46 16.82
N GLY A 344 -11.05 25.51 17.03
CA GLY A 344 -10.25 24.29 17.13
C GLY A 344 -8.77 24.49 16.86
N GLU A 345 -7.97 23.56 17.40
CA GLU A 345 -6.51 23.55 17.32
C GLU A 345 -6.04 22.20 16.76
N LEU A 346 -5.20 22.23 15.72
CA LEU A 346 -4.62 21.02 15.13
C LEU A 346 -3.42 20.57 15.97
N TYR A 347 -3.44 19.33 16.46
CA TYR A 347 -2.29 18.69 17.11
C TYR A 347 -1.83 17.50 16.26
N ALA A 348 -0.53 17.40 16.00
CA ALA A 348 0.05 16.22 15.38
C ALA A 348 0.62 15.31 16.47
N TYR A 349 0.22 14.04 16.48
CA TYR A 349 0.95 13.01 17.23
C TYR A 349 1.97 12.39 16.29
N ASN A 350 3.09 13.07 16.14
CA ASN A 350 4.32 12.40 15.77
C ASN A 350 4.62 11.51 16.98
N GLY A 351 4.62 10.19 16.87
CA GLY A 351 4.96 9.23 17.96
C GLY A 351 6.26 9.49 18.76
N TYR A 352 6.92 10.62 18.56
CA TYR A 352 8.30 10.94 18.81
C TYR A 352 8.51 11.88 20.02
N THR A 353 7.58 12.82 20.32
CA THR A 353 7.83 13.88 21.35
C THR A 353 6.61 14.34 22.18
N GLY A 354 5.43 13.76 21.99
CA GLY A 354 4.18 14.26 22.58
C GLY A 354 3.50 15.33 21.71
N LEU A 355 2.34 15.85 22.15
CA LEU A 355 1.44 16.69 21.35
C LEU A 355 2.04 18.08 21.02
N GLU A 356 2.39 18.33 19.75
CA GLU A 356 2.72 19.68 19.26
C GLU A 356 1.62 20.30 18.39
N ARG A 357 1.42 21.62 18.53
CA ARG A 357 0.34 22.43 17.91
C ARG A 357 0.76 22.91 16.51
N VAL A 358 -0.01 22.55 15.47
CA VAL A 358 0.40 22.70 14.06
C VAL A 358 -0.33 23.84 13.31
N GLN A 359 -1.60 24.16 13.59
CA GLN A 359 -2.30 25.21 12.81
C GLN A 359 -3.54 25.83 13.51
N ARG A 360 -3.85 27.10 13.17
CA ARG A 360 -5.11 27.81 13.51
C ARG A 360 -5.97 28.02 12.25
N PHE A 361 -7.29 27.85 12.38
CA PHE A 361 -8.26 28.06 11.29
C PHE A 361 -9.10 29.32 11.51
N ASN A 362 -9.46 30.00 10.40
CA ASN A 362 -10.42 31.11 10.36
C ASN A 362 -11.37 30.89 9.18
N VAL A 363 -12.69 30.97 9.41
CA VAL A 363 -13.70 30.86 8.36
C VAL A 363 -14.21 32.27 8.03
N ARG A 364 -13.92 32.75 6.81
CA ARG A 364 -14.69 33.85 6.21
C ARG A 364 -15.86 33.29 5.40
N SER A 365 -17.01 33.91 5.60
CA SER A 365 -18.35 33.54 5.10
C SER A 365 -18.50 33.64 3.58
N LEU A 366 -19.16 32.63 2.98
CA LEU A 366 -19.89 32.76 1.72
C LEU A 366 -21.35 32.35 1.99
N PRO A 367 -22.37 33.11 1.56
CA PRO A 367 -23.75 32.91 1.96
C PRO A 367 -24.44 31.80 1.13
N MET A 368 -25.14 30.91 1.81
CA MET A 368 -26.12 29.98 1.24
C MET A 368 -27.53 30.57 1.37
N THR A 369 -28.21 30.84 0.25
CA THR A 369 -29.69 30.89 0.22
C THR A 369 -30.21 30.33 -1.11
N GLY A 370 -31.25 29.48 -1.00
CA GLY A 370 -32.24 29.21 -2.05
C GLY A 370 -32.01 27.95 -2.90
N PHE A 371 -32.79 26.88 -2.65
CA PHE A 371 -33.87 26.41 -3.53
C PHE A 371 -34.40 25.05 -3.07
N HIS A 372 -35.61 25.05 -2.48
CA HIS A 372 -36.50 23.89 -2.44
C HIS A 372 -37.42 23.92 -3.67
N ARG A 373 -37.63 22.74 -4.26
CA ARG A 373 -38.75 22.27 -5.10
C ARG A 373 -39.21 23.18 -6.27
N LEU A 374 -39.00 22.69 -7.49
CA LEU A 374 -39.99 22.58 -8.58
C LEU A 374 -39.43 21.66 -9.68
N SER A 375 -40.27 20.79 -10.22
CA SER A 375 -40.14 20.04 -11.48
C SER A 375 -41.51 20.17 -12.18
N PRO A 376 -41.71 20.05 -13.51
CA PRO A 376 -40.82 19.52 -14.56
C PRO A 376 -40.75 20.40 -15.86
N VAL A 377 -40.12 19.84 -16.91
CA VAL A 377 -40.19 20.22 -18.34
C VAL A 377 -39.22 21.31 -18.81
N VAL A 378 -38.20 20.94 -19.60
CA VAL A 378 -37.99 21.36 -21.01
C VAL A 378 -36.99 20.40 -21.67
N SER A 379 -37.49 19.62 -22.63
CA SER A 379 -36.72 19.01 -23.72
C SER A 379 -36.25 20.08 -24.70
N PHE A 380 -35.03 19.97 -25.24
CA PHE A 380 -34.71 20.57 -26.53
C PHE A 380 -34.43 19.48 -27.57
N CYS A 381 -35.46 19.20 -28.38
CA CYS A 381 -35.30 18.69 -29.73
C CYS A 381 -35.01 19.88 -30.66
N PHE A 382 -34.01 19.75 -31.53
CA PHE A 382 -33.91 20.59 -32.72
C PHE A 382 -34.82 20.01 -33.82
N TYR A 383 -35.71 20.83 -34.37
CA TYR A 383 -36.24 20.63 -35.70
C TYR A 383 -36.17 21.94 -36.50
N SER A 384 -36.03 21.74 -37.79
CA SER A 384 -35.76 22.67 -38.88
C SER A 384 -36.76 23.82 -39.04
N ALA A 385 -36.25 24.97 -39.49
CA ALA A 385 -37.00 25.89 -40.35
C ALA A 385 -36.01 26.70 -41.22
N PHE A 386 -35.99 26.38 -42.51
CA PHE A 386 -35.66 27.36 -43.54
C PHE A 386 -36.83 28.34 -43.64
N VAL A 387 -36.56 29.63 -43.91
CA VAL A 387 -37.24 30.49 -44.92
C VAL A 387 -36.80 31.96 -44.74
N ASN A 388 -36.24 32.51 -45.83
CA ASN A 388 -36.12 33.93 -46.22
C ASN A 388 -35.27 34.91 -45.40
N ALA A 389 -34.03 35.13 -45.86
CA ALA A 389 -33.36 36.44 -45.78
C ALA A 389 -32.54 36.70 -47.08
N PRO A 390 -32.47 37.96 -47.58
CA PRO A 390 -32.10 38.28 -48.96
C PRO A 390 -30.59 38.31 -49.26
N ARG A 391 -30.30 38.19 -50.57
CA ARG A 391 -28.98 38.09 -51.21
C ARG A 391 -28.08 39.31 -50.93
N SER A 392 -27.28 39.28 -49.87
CA SER A 392 -26.10 40.15 -49.75
C SER A 392 -24.99 39.60 -48.84
N LEU A 393 -24.77 38.27 -48.82
CA LEU A 393 -23.71 37.65 -48.02
C LEU A 393 -22.97 36.50 -48.74
N ILE A 394 -22.81 36.61 -50.07
CA ILE A 394 -22.17 35.58 -50.92
C ILE A 394 -20.67 35.85 -51.18
N HIS A 395 -20.04 36.81 -50.49
CA HIS A 395 -18.59 37.06 -50.60
C HIS A 395 -17.75 36.72 -49.34
N PHE A 396 -18.37 36.15 -48.30
CA PHE A 396 -17.64 35.70 -47.09
C PHE A 396 -17.52 34.18 -46.93
N LEU A 397 -17.97 33.39 -47.92
CA LEU A 397 -18.02 31.92 -47.86
C LEU A 397 -16.93 31.18 -48.65
N ILE A 398 -15.92 31.88 -49.21
CA ILE A 398 -14.83 31.23 -49.98
C ILE A 398 -13.49 31.23 -49.22
N LYS A 399 -13.37 31.92 -48.07
CA LYS A 399 -12.15 31.85 -47.22
C LYS A 399 -12.26 30.89 -46.02
N SER A 400 -13.41 30.27 -45.80
CA SER A 400 -13.65 29.36 -44.66
C SER A 400 -13.65 27.88 -45.04
N LEU A 401 -13.49 27.51 -46.32
CA LEU A 401 -13.47 26.10 -46.75
C LEU A 401 -12.06 25.47 -46.82
N ALA A 402 -10.98 26.26 -46.80
CA ALA A 402 -9.61 25.73 -46.79
C ALA A 402 -9.14 25.32 -45.37
N THR A 403 -9.78 25.84 -44.32
CA THR A 403 -9.46 25.49 -42.92
C THR A 403 -10.24 24.26 -42.42
N ALA A 404 -11.29 23.83 -43.14
CA ALA A 404 -12.14 22.71 -42.74
C ALA A 404 -11.63 21.33 -43.17
N ILE A 405 -10.72 21.25 -44.16
CA ILE A 405 -10.21 19.95 -44.67
C ILE A 405 -8.96 19.46 -43.91
N VAL A 406 -8.22 20.35 -43.24
CA VAL A 406 -7.10 19.93 -42.35
C VAL A 406 -7.60 19.50 -40.96
N ALA A 407 -8.83 19.88 -40.58
CA ALA A 407 -9.42 19.50 -39.30
C ALA A 407 -10.11 18.12 -39.29
N PHE A 408 -10.33 17.49 -40.45
CA PHE A 408 -11.06 16.20 -40.53
C PHE A 408 -10.17 14.96 -40.72
N ALA A 409 -8.85 15.13 -40.85
CA ALA A 409 -7.89 14.01 -40.89
C ALA A 409 -7.16 13.78 -39.55
N ALA A 410 -7.42 14.59 -38.52
CA ALA A 410 -6.84 14.44 -37.17
C ALA A 410 -7.86 14.00 -36.11
N VAL A 411 -9.07 13.58 -36.51
CA VAL A 411 -10.16 13.16 -35.60
C VAL A 411 -10.54 11.69 -35.83
N ILE A 412 -9.58 10.83 -36.17
CA ILE A 412 -9.71 9.37 -36.02
C ILE A 412 -8.43 8.79 -35.41
N SER A 413 -8.04 9.27 -34.22
CA SER A 413 -7.16 8.55 -33.27
C SER A 413 -6.92 9.35 -32.00
N ALA A 414 -7.96 9.99 -31.47
CA ALA A 414 -7.93 10.57 -30.14
C ALA A 414 -9.35 10.52 -29.56
N THR A 415 -9.74 9.35 -29.05
CA THR A 415 -10.72 9.36 -27.96
C THR A 415 -10.14 10.28 -26.87
N PRO A 416 -10.90 11.23 -26.32
CA PRO A 416 -10.42 12.03 -25.22
C PRO A 416 -10.19 11.08 -24.05
N TYR A 417 -8.93 10.71 -23.83
CA TYR A 417 -8.50 10.16 -22.56
C TYR A 417 -8.72 11.27 -21.55
N GLU A 418 -9.86 11.22 -20.85
CA GLU A 418 -10.03 12.00 -19.63
C GLU A 418 -8.79 11.74 -18.78
N LYS A 419 -7.99 12.79 -18.57
CA LYS A 419 -6.91 12.79 -17.59
C LYS A 419 -7.60 12.55 -16.24
N ARG A 420 -7.76 11.29 -15.84
CA ARG A 420 -8.28 10.92 -14.52
C ARG A 420 -7.40 11.64 -13.50
N ALA A 421 -8.01 12.53 -12.71
CA ALA A 421 -7.31 13.21 -11.63
C ALA A 421 -6.70 12.16 -10.71
N THR A 422 -5.37 12.11 -10.64
CA THR A 422 -4.68 11.28 -9.65
C THR A 422 -4.91 11.93 -8.29
N CYS A 423 -5.49 11.17 -7.36
CA CYS A 423 -5.68 11.64 -5.99
C CYS A 423 -4.32 11.97 -5.40
N ALA A 424 -4.16 13.18 -4.84
CA ALA A 424 -2.90 13.59 -4.21
C ALA A 424 -2.53 12.68 -3.03
N ASN A 425 -3.53 12.10 -2.35
CA ASN A 425 -3.40 11.19 -1.22
C ASN A 425 -4.37 10.01 -1.37
N PRO A 426 -3.99 8.93 -2.07
CA PRO A 426 -4.82 7.74 -2.15
C PRO A 426 -4.92 7.05 -0.78
N VAL A 427 -6.12 6.58 -0.42
CA VAL A 427 -6.31 5.75 0.78
C VAL A 427 -5.53 4.45 0.61
N THR A 428 -4.74 4.06 1.62
CA THR A 428 -3.96 2.83 1.55
C THR A 428 -4.73 1.66 2.17
N TYR A 429 -4.84 0.55 1.44
CA TYR A 429 -5.48 -0.69 1.92
C TYR A 429 -4.45 -1.52 2.68
N VAL A 430 -4.77 -1.83 3.94
CA VAL A 430 -3.90 -2.55 4.86
C VAL A 430 -4.58 -3.84 5.31
N GLU A 431 -3.86 -4.95 5.30
CA GLU A 431 -4.43 -6.21 5.80
C GLU A 431 -4.64 -6.13 7.33
N TRP A 432 -5.77 -6.61 7.83
CA TRP A 432 -6.16 -6.52 9.24
C TRP A 432 -5.08 -6.99 10.23
N ARG A 433 -4.40 -8.09 9.94
CA ARG A 433 -3.35 -8.66 10.81
C ARG A 433 -2.12 -7.76 10.90
N TYR A 434 -1.92 -6.88 9.92
CA TYR A 434 -0.80 -5.94 9.91
C TYR A 434 -1.11 -4.62 10.62
N LEU A 435 -2.37 -4.36 10.99
CA LEU A 435 -2.69 -3.22 11.83
C LEU A 435 -2.10 -3.38 13.23
N SER A 436 -1.57 -2.30 13.80
CA SER A 436 -1.23 -2.26 15.23
C SER A 436 -2.49 -2.39 16.09
N GLN A 437 -2.33 -2.80 17.34
CA GLN A 437 -3.47 -2.89 18.26
C GLN A 437 -4.20 -1.55 18.41
N ALA A 438 -3.47 -0.42 18.41
CA ALA A 438 -4.07 0.91 18.46
C ALA A 438 -4.94 1.20 17.23
N GLN A 439 -4.51 0.79 16.03
CA GLN A 439 -5.30 0.94 14.82
C GLN A 439 -6.57 0.08 14.84
N ARG A 440 -6.46 -1.17 15.30
CA ARG A 440 -7.63 -2.07 15.45
C ARG A 440 -8.62 -1.52 16.48
N ASN A 441 -8.11 -1.04 17.61
CA ASN A 441 -8.91 -0.36 18.63
C ASN A 441 -9.59 0.90 18.08
N SER A 442 -8.87 1.71 17.29
CA SER A 442 -9.44 2.90 16.63
C SER A 442 -10.61 2.52 15.72
N PHE A 443 -10.44 1.49 14.88
CA PHE A 443 -11.52 0.96 14.05
C PHE A 443 -12.73 0.51 14.88
N HIS A 444 -12.50 -0.33 15.90
CA HIS A 444 -13.58 -0.83 16.76
C HIS A 444 -14.29 0.31 17.51
N ASN A 445 -13.55 1.30 17.99
CA ASN A 445 -14.11 2.47 18.68
C ASN A 445 -14.94 3.34 17.73
N ALA A 446 -14.48 3.52 16.49
CA ALA A 446 -15.24 4.27 15.47
C ALA A 446 -16.56 3.55 15.14
N VAL A 447 -16.53 2.23 14.97
CA VAL A 447 -17.75 1.42 14.78
C VAL A 447 -18.69 1.54 15.99
N LYS A 448 -18.17 1.40 17.22
CA LYS A 448 -18.96 1.55 18.44
C LYS A 448 -19.60 2.94 18.53
N CYS A 449 -18.83 3.99 18.20
CA CYS A 449 -19.31 5.36 18.17
C CYS A 449 -20.47 5.56 17.17
N LEU A 450 -20.34 5.04 15.94
CA LEU A 450 -21.41 5.15 14.94
C LEU A 450 -22.69 4.41 15.36
N ARG A 451 -22.57 3.35 16.15
CA ARG A 451 -23.71 2.57 16.66
C ARG A 451 -24.40 3.19 17.88
N THR A 452 -23.72 4.06 18.62
CA THR A 452 -24.32 4.75 19.79
C THR A 452 -24.77 6.16 19.47
N LYS A 453 -24.26 6.77 18.39
CA LYS A 453 -24.64 8.13 17.99
C LYS A 453 -26.01 8.14 17.31
N ASN A 454 -26.91 8.97 17.84
CA ASN A 454 -28.23 9.20 17.26
C ASN A 454 -28.09 9.80 15.85
N GLY A 455 -28.61 9.09 14.86
CA GLY A 455 -28.82 9.55 13.49
C GLY A 455 -30.23 10.12 13.30
N ALA A 456 -30.62 10.31 12.03
CA ALA A 456 -31.95 10.79 11.70
C ALA A 456 -33.04 9.79 12.15
N ASN A 457 -34.19 10.30 12.59
CA ASN A 457 -35.36 9.52 13.00
C ASN A 457 -35.13 8.54 14.18
N GLY A 458 -34.16 8.83 15.06
CA GLY A 458 -33.91 8.05 16.28
C GLY A 458 -33.21 6.71 16.08
N LYS A 459 -32.71 6.41 14.86
CA LYS A 459 -31.85 5.25 14.56
C LYS A 459 -30.38 5.62 14.74
N ALA A 460 -29.48 4.66 15.02
CA ALA A 460 -28.06 4.97 15.07
C ALA A 460 -27.52 5.29 13.66
N ILE A 461 -26.45 6.07 13.57
CA ILE A 461 -25.82 6.42 12.29
C ILE A 461 -25.36 5.17 11.54
N PHE A 462 -24.91 4.14 12.26
CA PHE A 462 -24.48 2.87 11.66
C PHE A 462 -25.64 2.12 10.98
N ASP A 463 -26.88 2.24 11.47
CA ASP A 463 -28.02 1.43 11.01
C ASP A 463 -28.55 1.87 9.63
N ILE A 464 -28.03 2.96 9.08
CA ILE A 464 -28.37 3.38 7.71
C ILE A 464 -27.71 2.47 6.68
N TYR A 465 -26.51 1.92 6.96
CA TYR A 465 -25.76 1.14 5.99
C TYR A 465 -26.45 -0.19 5.64
N PRO A 466 -26.89 -1.00 6.63
CA PRO A 466 -27.64 -2.21 6.33
C PRO A 466 -28.94 -1.91 5.57
N SER A 467 -29.64 -0.81 5.92
CA SER A 467 -30.87 -0.41 5.23
C SER A 467 -30.63 0.03 3.78
N ILE A 468 -29.57 0.80 3.52
CA ILE A 468 -29.20 1.20 2.15
C ILE A 468 -28.94 -0.05 1.31
N HIS A 469 -28.09 -0.94 1.80
CA HIS A 469 -27.73 -2.18 1.10
C HIS A 469 -28.94 -3.08 0.84
N ASP A 470 -29.81 -3.27 1.83
CA ASP A 470 -31.04 -4.05 1.71
C ASP A 470 -32.01 -3.45 0.67
N ASN A 471 -32.22 -2.12 0.70
CA ASN A 471 -33.14 -1.43 -0.20
C ASN A 471 -32.75 -1.51 -1.68
N VAL A 472 -31.44 -1.57 -1.97
CA VAL A 472 -30.95 -1.63 -3.35
C VAL A 472 -30.40 -3.01 -3.73
N PHE A 473 -30.54 -4.02 -2.88
CA PHE A 473 -29.90 -5.33 -3.03
C PHE A 473 -30.05 -5.92 -4.44
N SER A 474 -31.28 -5.93 -4.98
CA SER A 474 -31.58 -6.47 -6.31
C SER A 474 -31.04 -5.65 -7.48
N SER A 475 -30.67 -4.38 -7.24
CA SER A 475 -30.12 -3.47 -8.23
C SER A 475 -28.59 -3.46 -8.25
N VAL A 476 -27.97 -4.16 -7.30
CA VAL A 476 -26.52 -4.15 -7.08
C VAL A 476 -25.92 -5.56 -6.91
N HIS A 477 -26.73 -6.61 -6.86
CA HIS A 477 -26.27 -8.01 -6.86
C HIS A 477 -26.73 -8.77 -8.11
N TYR A 478 -25.91 -9.70 -8.58
CA TYR A 478 -26.09 -10.49 -9.81
C TYR A 478 -26.32 -9.61 -11.05
N VAL A 479 -25.67 -8.45 -11.03
CA VAL A 479 -25.71 -7.42 -12.07
C VAL A 479 -24.35 -6.72 -12.13
N ALA A 480 -24.05 -6.07 -13.26
CA ALA A 480 -22.76 -5.40 -13.45
C ALA A 480 -22.49 -4.26 -12.44
N ASN A 481 -23.50 -3.73 -11.75
CA ASN A 481 -23.33 -2.70 -10.73
C ASN A 481 -22.60 -3.18 -9.46
N PHE A 482 -22.44 -4.50 -9.26
CA PHE A 482 -21.91 -5.08 -8.02
C PHE A 482 -20.61 -4.43 -7.54
N LEU A 483 -19.54 -4.50 -8.32
CA LEU A 483 -18.24 -3.96 -7.94
C LEU A 483 -18.23 -2.42 -7.76
N PRO A 484 -18.71 -1.59 -8.71
CA PRO A 484 -18.67 -0.14 -8.56
C PRO A 484 -19.59 0.37 -7.44
N TRP A 485 -20.75 -0.26 -7.21
CA TRP A 485 -21.63 0.12 -6.13
C TRP A 485 -21.02 -0.20 -4.76
N HIS A 486 -20.45 -1.39 -4.58
CA HIS A 486 -19.77 -1.73 -3.32
C HIS A 486 -18.55 -0.84 -3.07
N ARG A 487 -17.77 -0.47 -4.10
CA ARG A 487 -16.69 0.52 -3.98
C ARG A 487 -17.22 1.88 -3.51
N LEU A 488 -18.33 2.37 -4.05
CA LEU A 488 -18.97 3.61 -3.60
C LEU A 488 -19.50 3.49 -2.17
N PHE A 489 -20.10 2.35 -1.82
CA PHE A 489 -20.65 2.10 -0.50
C PHE A 489 -19.56 2.08 0.58
N LEU A 490 -18.43 1.41 0.30
CA LEU A 490 -17.22 1.48 1.12
C LEU A 490 -16.72 2.91 1.27
N TYR A 491 -16.70 3.70 0.19
CA TYR A 491 -16.29 5.09 0.24
C TYR A 491 -17.18 5.96 1.15
N MET A 492 -18.50 5.76 1.10
CA MET A 492 -19.44 6.45 1.98
C MET A 492 -19.21 6.09 3.45
N TYR A 493 -18.94 4.82 3.72
CA TYR A 493 -18.61 4.33 5.06
C TYR A 493 -17.30 4.93 5.59
N LEU A 494 -16.23 4.88 4.80
CA LEU A 494 -14.91 5.38 5.19
C LEU A 494 -14.90 6.89 5.43
N ARG A 495 -15.66 7.66 4.65
CA ARG A 495 -15.83 9.10 4.88
C ARG A 495 -16.48 9.43 6.22
N ARG A 496 -17.27 8.52 6.82
CA ARG A 496 -17.92 8.77 8.13
C ARG A 496 -17.15 8.22 9.33
N LEU A 497 -16.22 7.30 9.11
CA LEU A 497 -15.34 6.80 10.17
C LEU A 497 -14.18 7.76 10.50
N ASP A 498 -14.00 8.83 9.72
CA ASP A 498 -12.87 9.76 9.82
C ASP A 498 -11.48 9.07 9.73
N LEU A 499 -11.43 7.88 9.14
CA LEU A 499 -10.19 7.15 8.86
C LEU A 499 -9.61 7.65 7.52
N ALA A 500 -9.23 8.93 7.45
CA ALA A 500 -8.92 9.59 6.18
C ALA A 500 -7.58 9.18 5.53
N ALA A 501 -6.77 8.31 6.14
CA ALA A 501 -5.43 7.97 5.64
C ALA A 501 -5.21 6.49 5.27
N PHE A 502 -5.95 5.56 5.87
CA PHE A 502 -5.85 4.13 5.56
C PHE A 502 -7.19 3.45 5.80
N THR A 503 -7.39 2.35 5.08
CA THR A 503 -8.52 1.46 5.28
C THR A 503 -8.00 0.03 5.40
N SER A 504 -8.77 -0.86 6.03
CA SER A 504 -8.35 -2.24 6.27
C SER A 504 -9.22 -3.30 5.60
N TYR A 505 -8.55 -4.28 5.00
CA TYR A 505 -9.19 -5.43 4.37
C TYR A 505 -8.86 -6.71 5.12
N TRP A 506 -9.70 -7.73 4.97
CA TRP A 506 -9.48 -9.07 5.50
C TRP A 506 -9.14 -10.03 4.37
N ASP A 507 -7.89 -10.48 4.31
CA ASP A 507 -7.46 -11.45 3.31
C ASP A 507 -7.83 -12.87 3.75
N TRP A 508 -9.08 -13.24 3.51
CA TRP A 508 -9.63 -14.55 3.82
C TRP A 508 -8.90 -15.70 3.10
N ALA A 509 -8.14 -15.43 2.04
CA ALA A 509 -7.43 -16.48 1.30
C ALA A 509 -6.28 -17.07 2.12
N ILE A 510 -5.71 -16.28 3.03
CA ILE A 510 -4.70 -16.72 3.99
C ILE A 510 -5.32 -17.67 5.04
N ASP A 511 -6.62 -17.55 5.27
CA ASP A 511 -7.37 -18.31 6.27
C ASP A 511 -8.05 -19.55 5.66
N SER A 512 -7.86 -19.79 4.36
CA SER A 512 -8.36 -20.96 3.64
C SER A 512 -7.99 -22.26 4.37
N GLY A 513 -8.98 -23.08 4.67
CA GLY A 513 -8.81 -24.36 5.36
C GLY A 513 -8.83 -24.29 6.89
N LYS A 514 -8.71 -23.09 7.47
CA LYS A 514 -8.66 -22.85 8.92
C LYS A 514 -9.46 -21.62 9.36
N LEU A 515 -10.45 -21.22 8.56
CA LEU A 515 -11.19 -19.97 8.76
C LEU A 515 -11.80 -19.88 10.15
N ALA A 516 -12.38 -20.96 10.68
CA ALA A 516 -13.01 -21.00 12.00
C ALA A 516 -12.07 -20.62 13.17
N THR A 517 -10.76 -20.76 12.97
CA THR A 517 -9.72 -20.45 13.95
C THR A 517 -8.85 -19.27 13.51
N SER A 518 -9.30 -18.46 12.55
CA SER A 518 -8.58 -17.26 12.12
C SER A 518 -8.49 -16.20 13.23
N ASP A 519 -7.38 -15.48 13.27
CA ASP A 519 -7.15 -14.36 14.19
C ASP A 519 -8.15 -13.22 14.00
N ILE A 520 -8.85 -13.17 12.85
CA ILE A 520 -9.95 -12.22 12.63
C ILE A 520 -11.08 -12.39 13.66
N TRP A 521 -11.17 -13.56 14.30
CA TRP A 521 -12.16 -13.88 15.33
C TRP A 521 -11.67 -13.65 16.76
N ASP A 522 -10.40 -13.26 16.94
CA ASP A 522 -9.86 -13.00 18.26
C ASP A 522 -10.73 -11.95 18.99
N PRO A 523 -11.10 -12.18 20.25
CA PRO A 523 -12.03 -11.29 20.94
C PRO A 523 -11.45 -9.91 21.28
N ASN A 524 -10.12 -9.79 21.34
CA ASN A 524 -9.44 -8.55 21.75
C ASN A 524 -8.92 -7.75 20.56
N THR A 525 -8.61 -8.43 19.47
CA THR A 525 -7.93 -7.87 18.31
C THR A 525 -8.72 -8.06 17.03
N GLY A 526 -9.85 -8.76 17.07
CA GLY A 526 -10.71 -9.03 15.93
C GLY A 526 -12.19 -8.80 16.24
N PHE A 527 -13.05 -9.60 15.60
CA PHE A 527 -14.48 -9.37 15.49
C PHE A 527 -15.31 -10.30 16.37
N GLY A 528 -14.70 -11.17 17.17
CA GLY A 528 -15.40 -12.23 17.91
C GLY A 528 -15.73 -13.43 17.02
N GLY A 529 -16.00 -14.59 17.62
CA GLY A 529 -16.19 -15.86 16.91
C GLY A 529 -17.62 -16.10 16.44
N SER A 530 -17.95 -17.39 16.25
CA SER A 530 -19.32 -17.82 15.97
C SER A 530 -20.26 -17.44 17.12
N GLY A 531 -21.52 -17.20 16.78
CA GLY A 531 -22.55 -16.95 17.77
C GLY A 531 -22.92 -18.17 18.62
N ASN A 532 -23.52 -17.90 19.78
CA ASN A 532 -23.93 -18.92 20.74
C ASN A 532 -24.99 -19.87 20.17
N THR A 533 -24.56 -21.09 19.86
CA THR A 533 -25.37 -22.15 19.27
C THR A 533 -26.47 -22.69 20.18
N ARG A 534 -26.45 -22.36 21.48
CA ARG A 534 -27.50 -22.73 22.44
C ARG A 534 -28.70 -21.79 22.39
N THR A 535 -28.58 -20.67 21.68
CA THR A 535 -29.67 -19.70 21.54
C THR A 535 -30.16 -19.68 20.10
N SER A 536 -31.46 -19.46 19.91
CA SER A 536 -32.05 -19.30 18.58
C SER A 536 -31.58 -18.04 17.84
N ALA A 537 -31.04 -17.04 18.55
CA ALA A 537 -30.54 -15.82 17.93
C ALA A 537 -29.08 -15.92 17.47
N HIS A 538 -28.33 -16.92 17.95
CA HIS A 538 -26.91 -17.09 17.62
C HIS A 538 -26.11 -15.80 17.81
N CYS A 539 -26.30 -15.11 18.94
CA CYS A 539 -25.58 -13.88 19.24
C CYS A 539 -24.08 -14.15 19.37
N VAL A 540 -23.25 -13.30 18.76
CA VAL A 540 -21.82 -13.25 19.08
C VAL A 540 -21.66 -12.78 20.53
N GLU A 541 -20.96 -13.56 21.36
CA GLU A 541 -20.83 -13.30 22.82
C GLU A 541 -19.46 -12.79 23.25
N ASN A 542 -18.50 -12.73 22.32
CA ASN A 542 -17.15 -12.26 22.54
C ASN A 542 -16.76 -11.22 21.47
N GLY A 543 -15.62 -10.55 21.65
CA GLY A 543 -15.20 -9.54 20.69
C GLY A 543 -15.61 -8.12 21.04
N HIS A 544 -15.32 -7.23 20.11
CA HIS A 544 -15.72 -5.82 20.16
C HIS A 544 -17.15 -5.58 19.66
N MET A 545 -17.82 -6.63 19.18
CA MET A 545 -19.18 -6.58 18.68
C MET A 545 -20.17 -6.62 19.85
N PRO A 546 -21.33 -5.96 19.72
CA PRO A 546 -22.21 -5.85 20.85
C PRO A 546 -23.07 -7.11 21.01
N THR A 547 -23.21 -7.58 22.25
CA THR A 547 -23.80 -8.88 22.61
C THR A 547 -25.28 -8.80 22.99
N SER A 548 -25.82 -7.59 23.14
CA SER A 548 -27.21 -7.36 23.57
C SER A 548 -28.21 -7.49 22.42
N ARG A 549 -29.36 -8.10 22.67
CA ARG A 549 -30.50 -8.11 21.74
C ARG A 549 -31.23 -6.76 21.62
N SER A 550 -30.88 -5.79 22.45
CA SER A 550 -31.48 -4.44 22.45
C SER A 550 -30.75 -3.44 21.55
N LEU A 551 -29.78 -3.88 20.74
CA LEU A 551 -29.08 -2.99 19.81
C LEU A 551 -30.04 -2.53 18.71
N PRO A 552 -29.90 -1.30 18.20
CA PRO A 552 -30.72 -0.79 17.11
C PRO A 552 -30.36 -1.40 15.73
N ALA A 553 -29.95 -2.67 15.67
CA ALA A 553 -29.65 -3.33 14.41
C ALA A 553 -30.88 -3.38 13.47
N TYR A 554 -30.66 -3.22 12.17
CA TYR A 554 -31.72 -3.25 11.15
C TYR A 554 -32.07 -4.70 10.76
N PRO A 555 -33.32 -5.06 10.43
CA PRO A 555 -34.51 -4.21 10.38
C PRO A 555 -35.18 -4.01 11.74
N ASN A 556 -34.95 -4.92 12.69
CA ASN A 556 -35.49 -4.88 14.05
C ASN A 556 -34.35 -5.08 15.05
N CYS A 557 -34.48 -4.52 16.26
CA CYS A 557 -33.43 -4.66 17.28
C CYS A 557 -33.06 -6.13 17.55
N HIS A 558 -31.78 -6.46 17.38
CA HIS A 558 -31.20 -7.78 17.68
C HIS A 558 -29.68 -7.66 17.90
N CYS A 559 -29.08 -8.72 18.44
CA CYS A 559 -27.62 -8.85 18.58
C CYS A 559 -26.99 -9.19 17.23
N ILE A 560 -25.70 -8.90 17.02
CA ILE A 560 -25.01 -9.39 15.83
C ILE A 560 -24.99 -10.92 15.86
N SER A 561 -25.49 -11.54 14.78
CA SER A 561 -25.64 -12.98 14.68
C SER A 561 -24.62 -13.59 13.72
N ARG A 562 -23.98 -14.68 14.12
CA ARG A 562 -23.11 -15.50 13.26
C ARG A 562 -23.33 -16.97 13.51
N ARG A 563 -23.25 -17.78 12.44
CA ARG A 563 -23.42 -19.23 12.52
C ARG A 563 -22.44 -19.93 11.58
N PHE A 564 -21.22 -20.13 12.09
CA PHE A 564 -20.17 -20.78 11.31
C PHE A 564 -20.62 -22.16 10.84
N ASN A 565 -20.42 -22.46 9.56
CA ASN A 565 -20.85 -23.71 8.95
C ASN A 565 -19.95 -24.11 7.78
N ASN A 566 -20.13 -25.34 7.29
CA ASN A 566 -19.38 -25.88 6.16
C ASN A 566 -20.23 -26.04 4.87
N GLY A 567 -21.02 -25.03 4.52
CA GLY A 567 -21.95 -25.08 3.38
C GLY A 567 -23.30 -25.74 3.68
N ASN A 568 -23.56 -26.07 4.96
CA ASN A 568 -24.85 -26.60 5.40
C ASN A 568 -25.22 -26.03 6.76
N LEU A 569 -26.12 -25.04 6.75
CA LEU A 569 -26.62 -24.39 7.96
C LEU A 569 -27.36 -25.35 8.91
N ARG A 570 -27.82 -26.52 8.45
CA ARG A 570 -28.48 -27.51 9.33
C ARG A 570 -27.47 -28.39 10.07
N SER A 571 -26.20 -28.40 9.66
CA SER A 571 -25.13 -29.13 10.32
C SER A 571 -24.49 -28.31 11.44
N SER A 572 -24.11 -28.96 12.54
CA SER A 572 -23.27 -28.37 13.58
C SER A 572 -21.76 -28.49 13.27
N ILE A 573 -21.40 -29.20 12.20
CA ILE A 573 -20.01 -29.39 11.78
C ILE A 573 -19.55 -28.16 11.01
N ILE A 574 -18.63 -27.40 11.61
CA ILE A 574 -18.03 -26.19 11.03
C ILE A 574 -17.03 -26.53 9.92
N GLY A 575 -16.38 -27.69 10.02
CA GLY A 575 -15.44 -28.19 9.01
C GLY A 575 -14.31 -27.19 8.72
N ASN A 576 -13.94 -27.09 7.45
CA ASN A 576 -12.97 -26.11 6.96
C ASN A 576 -13.64 -24.84 6.42
N MET A 577 -14.93 -24.65 6.73
CA MET A 577 -15.79 -23.57 6.25
C MET A 577 -15.72 -23.37 4.73
N GLN A 578 -15.68 -24.44 3.94
CA GLN A 578 -15.56 -24.39 2.48
C GLN A 578 -14.28 -23.72 1.94
N GLY A 579 -13.17 -23.82 2.68
CA GLY A 579 -11.86 -23.22 2.37
C GLY A 579 -11.39 -23.27 0.91
N SER A 580 -11.69 -24.34 0.18
CA SER A 580 -11.29 -24.49 -1.23
C SER A 580 -11.80 -23.37 -2.13
N PHE A 581 -13.01 -22.87 -1.88
CA PHE A 581 -13.67 -21.87 -2.72
C PHE A 581 -13.07 -20.48 -2.60
N TYR A 582 -12.36 -20.19 -1.53
CA TYR A 582 -11.74 -18.90 -1.27
C TYR A 582 -10.24 -19.09 -0.96
N SER A 583 -9.62 -20.11 -1.55
CA SER A 583 -8.19 -20.33 -1.45
C SER A 583 -7.40 -19.37 -2.34
N SER A 584 -6.08 -19.24 -2.10
CA SER A 584 -5.19 -18.50 -3.01
C SER A 584 -5.26 -19.01 -4.45
N SER A 585 -5.54 -20.31 -4.65
CA SER A 585 -5.76 -20.90 -5.97
C SER A 585 -7.07 -20.40 -6.61
N ALA A 586 -8.17 -20.36 -5.84
CA ALA A 586 -9.45 -19.81 -6.31
C ALA A 586 -9.32 -18.34 -6.71
N VAL A 587 -8.63 -17.53 -5.88
CA VAL A 587 -8.30 -16.14 -6.22
C VAL A 587 -7.46 -16.06 -7.49
N GLN A 588 -6.45 -16.92 -7.67
CA GLN A 588 -5.63 -16.92 -8.88
C GLN A 588 -6.43 -17.25 -10.14
N THR A 589 -7.40 -18.18 -10.04
CA THR A 589 -8.32 -18.50 -11.14
C THR A 589 -9.17 -17.29 -11.51
N LEU A 590 -9.86 -16.69 -10.53
CA LEU A 590 -10.63 -15.44 -10.72
C LEU A 590 -9.79 -14.34 -11.38
N MET A 591 -8.54 -14.16 -10.94
CA MET A 591 -7.69 -13.09 -11.46
C MET A 591 -7.22 -13.32 -12.92
N ARG A 592 -7.53 -14.47 -13.54
CA ARG A 592 -7.29 -14.76 -14.95
C ARG A 592 -8.43 -14.32 -15.87
N ASP A 593 -9.59 -13.98 -15.32
CA ASP A 593 -10.73 -13.55 -16.13
C ASP A 593 -10.33 -12.40 -17.03
N THR A 594 -10.73 -12.51 -18.29
CA THR A 594 -10.20 -11.62 -19.33
C THR A 594 -11.00 -10.33 -19.40
N ASP A 595 -12.25 -10.36 -18.95
CA ASP A 595 -13.16 -9.24 -18.99
C ASP A 595 -13.97 -9.03 -17.71
N TYR A 596 -14.60 -7.86 -17.64
CA TYR A 596 -15.35 -7.41 -16.47
C TYR A 596 -16.58 -8.26 -16.16
N THR A 597 -17.29 -8.77 -17.16
CA THR A 597 -18.52 -9.54 -16.94
C THR A 597 -18.19 -10.85 -16.25
N ASP A 598 -17.23 -11.60 -16.79
CA ASP A 598 -16.78 -12.86 -16.18
C ASP A 598 -16.22 -12.60 -14.79
N PHE A 599 -15.30 -11.61 -14.65
CA PHE A 599 -14.70 -11.29 -13.36
C PHE A 599 -15.74 -10.88 -12.31
N SER A 600 -16.73 -10.05 -12.67
CA SER A 600 -17.75 -9.58 -11.74
C SER A 600 -18.68 -10.71 -11.30
N ASN A 601 -19.05 -11.62 -12.20
CA ASN A 601 -19.90 -12.75 -11.86
C ASN A 601 -19.12 -13.77 -11.01
N ASP A 602 -17.90 -14.13 -11.41
CA ASP A 602 -17.09 -15.15 -10.74
C ASP A 602 -16.64 -14.70 -9.35
N ILE A 603 -16.34 -13.40 -9.16
CA ILE A 603 -16.02 -12.90 -7.83
C ILE A 603 -17.25 -12.90 -6.93
N GLU A 604 -18.40 -12.45 -7.44
CA GLU A 604 -19.64 -12.31 -6.69
C GLU A 604 -20.19 -13.67 -6.26
N GLU A 605 -20.40 -14.58 -7.21
CA GLU A 605 -20.97 -15.92 -6.98
C GLU A 605 -19.97 -16.92 -6.38
N GLY A 606 -18.67 -16.63 -6.52
CA GLY A 606 -17.60 -17.47 -5.99
C GLY A 606 -17.15 -17.00 -4.61
N VAL A 607 -16.00 -16.33 -4.59
CA VAL A 607 -15.25 -16.08 -3.36
C VAL A 607 -15.94 -15.11 -2.39
N HIS A 608 -16.75 -14.17 -2.92
CA HIS A 608 -17.54 -13.25 -2.11
C HIS A 608 -18.69 -14.00 -1.40
N ASP A 609 -19.57 -14.65 -2.17
CA ASP A 609 -20.79 -15.26 -1.62
C ASP A 609 -20.47 -16.37 -0.61
N VAL A 610 -19.42 -17.16 -0.84
CA VAL A 610 -19.01 -18.20 0.09
C VAL A 610 -18.69 -17.63 1.48
N ILE A 611 -18.00 -16.50 1.58
CA ILE A 611 -17.67 -15.90 2.89
C ILE A 611 -18.93 -15.47 3.64
N HIS A 612 -19.87 -14.81 2.96
CA HIS A 612 -21.18 -14.46 3.51
C HIS A 612 -21.92 -15.72 4.03
N ASN A 613 -21.93 -16.78 3.22
CA ASN A 613 -22.63 -18.03 3.52
C ASN A 613 -22.02 -18.84 4.66
N VAL A 614 -20.69 -18.92 4.77
CA VAL A 614 -20.03 -19.73 5.80
C VAL A 614 -19.95 -19.03 7.14
N VAL A 615 -19.91 -17.69 7.17
CA VAL A 615 -20.06 -16.89 8.41
C VAL A 615 -21.52 -16.91 8.88
N ALA A 616 -22.46 -16.78 7.92
CA ALA A 616 -23.90 -16.79 8.12
C ALA A 616 -24.42 -15.80 9.18
N GLY A 617 -25.67 -15.99 9.62
CA GLY A 617 -26.35 -15.02 10.46
C GLY A 617 -26.58 -13.73 9.69
N ASP A 618 -26.19 -12.59 10.26
CA ASP A 618 -26.34 -11.29 9.58
C ASP A 618 -25.52 -11.25 8.30
N MET A 619 -24.34 -11.86 8.28
CA MET A 619 -23.50 -11.92 7.10
C MET A 619 -24.16 -12.66 5.92
N ALA A 620 -25.15 -13.52 6.11
CA ALA A 620 -25.86 -14.17 4.98
C ALA A 620 -27.12 -13.41 4.51
N ALA A 621 -27.43 -12.26 5.10
CA ALA A 621 -28.62 -11.49 4.76
C ALA A 621 -28.32 -10.25 3.90
N ALA A 622 -29.34 -9.70 3.25
CA ALA A 622 -29.25 -8.43 2.53
C ALA A 622 -28.96 -7.24 3.46
N PHE A 623 -29.03 -7.42 4.77
CA PHE A 623 -28.59 -6.45 5.78
C PHE A 623 -27.25 -6.84 6.43
N SER A 624 -26.41 -7.61 5.73
CA SER A 624 -25.06 -7.99 6.18
C SER A 624 -24.15 -6.85 6.63
N PRO A 625 -24.30 -5.58 6.19
CA PRO A 625 -23.56 -4.47 6.81
C PRO A 625 -23.87 -4.27 8.31
N ASN A 626 -24.88 -4.95 8.86
CA ASN A 626 -25.07 -5.02 10.31
C ASN A 626 -23.82 -5.53 11.00
N ASP A 627 -23.07 -6.44 10.39
CA ASP A 627 -21.79 -6.89 10.88
C ASP A 627 -20.68 -5.98 10.34
N ALA A 628 -19.88 -5.37 11.22
CA ALA A 628 -18.80 -4.50 10.77
C ALA A 628 -17.69 -5.25 10.00
N LEU A 629 -17.64 -6.58 10.10
CA LEU A 629 -16.77 -7.42 9.28
C LEU A 629 -17.07 -7.28 7.78
N PHE A 630 -18.32 -6.98 7.41
CA PHE A 630 -18.76 -6.70 6.03
C PHE A 630 -17.78 -5.76 5.32
N PHE A 631 -17.41 -4.67 5.97
CA PHE A 631 -16.58 -3.64 5.36
C PHE A 631 -15.15 -4.12 5.07
N LEU A 632 -14.60 -5.00 5.89
CA LEU A 632 -13.27 -5.60 5.64
C LEU A 632 -13.34 -6.66 4.54
N HIS A 633 -14.43 -7.45 4.52
CA HIS A 633 -14.69 -8.43 3.47
C HIS A 633 -14.80 -7.75 2.10
N HIS A 634 -15.66 -6.73 1.97
CA HIS A 634 -15.84 -6.01 0.72
C HIS A 634 -14.62 -5.17 0.32
N GLN A 635 -13.78 -4.76 1.28
CA GLN A 635 -12.49 -4.16 0.92
C GLN A 635 -11.51 -5.16 0.31
N GLN A 636 -11.55 -6.44 0.69
CA GLN A 636 -10.78 -7.47 0.00
C GLN A 636 -11.33 -7.70 -1.42
N VAL A 637 -12.65 -7.75 -1.58
CA VAL A 637 -13.30 -7.82 -2.92
C VAL A 637 -12.88 -6.64 -3.79
N ASP A 638 -12.95 -5.42 -3.25
CA ASP A 638 -12.57 -4.20 -3.95
C ASP A 638 -11.07 -4.15 -4.29
N ARG A 639 -10.20 -4.65 -3.38
CA ARG A 639 -8.77 -4.80 -3.60
C ARG A 639 -8.49 -5.77 -4.74
N LEU A 640 -9.17 -6.92 -4.80
CA LEU A 640 -9.02 -7.89 -5.89
C LEU A 640 -9.44 -7.29 -7.22
N TRP A 641 -10.56 -6.54 -7.26
CA TRP A 641 -10.96 -5.82 -8.47
C TRP A 641 -9.93 -4.76 -8.89
N ALA A 642 -9.40 -3.96 -7.96
CA ALA A 642 -8.35 -2.99 -8.24
C ALA A 642 -7.07 -3.65 -8.78
N GLN A 643 -6.68 -4.81 -8.24
CA GLN A 643 -5.56 -5.59 -8.75
C GLN A 643 -5.84 -6.13 -10.17
N TRP A 644 -7.06 -6.60 -10.43
CA TRP A 644 -7.46 -7.11 -11.75
C TRP A 644 -7.42 -5.99 -12.80
N GLN A 645 -7.91 -4.80 -12.44
CA GLN A 645 -7.79 -3.57 -13.25
C GLN A 645 -6.33 -3.20 -13.50
N GLY A 646 -5.46 -3.35 -12.50
CA GLY A 646 -4.03 -3.02 -12.60
C GLY A 646 -3.21 -3.94 -13.54
N ARG A 647 -3.74 -5.11 -13.92
CA ARG A 647 -3.04 -6.06 -14.82
C ARG A 647 -3.10 -5.65 -16.29
N ASN A 648 -4.06 -4.81 -16.68
CA ASN A 648 -4.17 -4.31 -18.05
C ASN A 648 -4.85 -2.95 -18.07
N ALA A 649 -4.20 -1.94 -18.66
CA ALA A 649 -4.71 -0.57 -18.73
C ALA A 649 -6.10 -0.45 -19.39
N THR A 650 -6.48 -1.38 -20.28
CA THR A 650 -7.82 -1.37 -20.92
C THR A 650 -8.94 -1.70 -19.93
N ARG A 651 -8.64 -2.48 -18.88
CA ARG A 651 -9.62 -2.91 -17.86
C ARG A 651 -10.17 -1.78 -16.99
N LEU A 652 -9.48 -0.64 -16.96
CA LEU A 652 -10.00 0.56 -16.29
C LEU A 652 -11.25 1.14 -16.96
N GLN A 653 -11.49 0.78 -18.23
CA GLN A 653 -12.66 1.17 -19.01
C GLN A 653 -13.55 -0.03 -19.36
N ASP A 654 -13.18 -1.23 -18.92
CA ASP A 654 -13.97 -2.43 -19.13
C ASP A 654 -15.07 -2.48 -18.06
N TYR A 655 -16.24 -1.98 -18.43
CA TYR A 655 -17.44 -1.97 -17.61
C TYR A 655 -18.64 -2.27 -18.50
N ARG A 656 -19.19 -3.48 -18.34
CA ARG A 656 -20.28 -4.01 -19.18
C ARG A 656 -21.02 -5.13 -18.45
N GLY A 657 -22.26 -5.37 -18.84
CA GLY A 657 -23.09 -6.43 -18.28
C GLY A 657 -24.54 -6.00 -18.08
N ASN A 658 -25.32 -6.88 -17.49
CA ASN A 658 -26.74 -6.69 -17.22
C ASN A 658 -26.99 -5.63 -16.12
N THR A 659 -28.09 -4.90 -16.25
CA THR A 659 -28.58 -3.94 -15.25
C THR A 659 -29.65 -4.52 -14.34
N VAL A 660 -30.26 -5.65 -14.72
CA VAL A 660 -31.38 -6.28 -14.03
C VAL A 660 -31.07 -7.76 -13.78
N GLN A 661 -31.42 -8.25 -12.59
CA GLN A 661 -31.29 -9.67 -12.26
C GLN A 661 -32.07 -10.56 -13.23
N GLY A 662 -31.47 -11.69 -13.61
CA GLY A 662 -32.07 -12.65 -14.55
C GLY A 662 -32.01 -12.23 -16.02
N GLN A 663 -31.45 -11.07 -16.35
CA GLN A 663 -31.07 -10.69 -17.71
C GLN A 663 -29.70 -11.29 -18.06
N GLY A 664 -29.54 -11.81 -19.28
CA GLY A 664 -28.24 -12.26 -19.77
C GLY A 664 -27.24 -11.11 -19.86
N ALA A 665 -26.00 -11.33 -19.44
CA ALA A 665 -25.00 -10.26 -19.34
C ALA A 665 -24.62 -9.59 -20.68
N THR A 666 -24.95 -10.21 -21.81
CA THR A 666 -24.72 -9.67 -23.16
C THR A 666 -26.02 -9.34 -23.90
N ASP A 667 -27.18 -9.62 -23.30
CA ASP A 667 -28.48 -9.41 -23.94
C ASP A 667 -29.10 -8.06 -23.54
N GLY A 668 -28.89 -7.05 -24.39
CA GLY A 668 -29.47 -5.72 -24.22
C GLY A 668 -30.88 -5.53 -24.78
N SER A 669 -31.57 -6.59 -25.21
CA SER A 669 -32.84 -6.49 -25.96
C SER A 669 -34.02 -6.02 -25.11
N ARG A 670 -34.07 -6.46 -23.85
CA ARG A 670 -35.16 -6.16 -22.91
C ARG A 670 -34.85 -4.96 -22.01
N TYR A 671 -33.60 -4.87 -21.55
CA TYR A 671 -33.08 -3.75 -20.76
C TYR A 671 -31.69 -3.38 -21.30
N PRO A 672 -31.34 -2.09 -21.41
CA PRO A 672 -30.02 -1.69 -21.85
C PRO A 672 -28.91 -2.26 -20.95
N LEU A 673 -27.79 -2.68 -21.54
CA LEU A 673 -26.59 -3.02 -20.78
C LEU A 673 -25.96 -1.76 -20.17
N VAL A 674 -25.19 -1.94 -19.09
CA VAL A 674 -24.53 -0.83 -18.39
C VAL A 674 -23.57 -0.07 -19.29
N LYS A 675 -23.44 1.23 -19.02
CA LYS A 675 -22.45 2.13 -19.63
C LYS A 675 -21.69 2.87 -18.55
N LEU A 676 -20.46 3.27 -18.85
CA LEU A 676 -19.62 4.06 -17.93
C LEU A 676 -20.26 5.40 -17.50
N THR A 677 -21.23 5.89 -18.26
CA THR A 677 -21.96 7.14 -17.96
C THR A 677 -23.18 6.93 -17.06
N ASP A 678 -23.53 5.69 -16.75
CA ASP A 678 -24.72 5.38 -15.97
C ASP A 678 -24.51 5.74 -14.50
N LYS A 679 -25.59 6.17 -13.84
CA LYS A 679 -25.58 6.46 -12.41
C LYS A 679 -25.80 5.19 -11.62
N LEU A 680 -25.01 4.99 -10.57
CA LEU A 680 -25.24 3.91 -9.62
C LEU A 680 -26.53 4.19 -8.81
N PRO A 681 -27.30 3.13 -8.47
CA PRO A 681 -28.45 3.26 -7.58
C PRO A 681 -28.00 3.72 -6.18
N MET A 682 -28.79 4.56 -5.51
CA MET A 682 -28.52 5.12 -4.18
C MET A 682 -29.70 4.91 -3.24
#